data_AF-A0A935LXI7-F1
#
_entry.id   AF-A0A935LXI7-F1
#
_cell.length_a   1.000
_cell.length_b   1.000
_cell.length_c   1.000
_cell.angle_alpha   90.00
_cell.angle_beta   90.00
_cell.angle_gamma   90.00
#
_symmetry.space_group_name_H-M   'P 1'
#
loop_
_entity.id
_entity.type
_entity.pdbx_description
1 polymer ?
#
loop_
_entity_poly.entity_id
_entity_poly.type
_entity_poly.pdbx_seq_one_letter_code
_entity_poly.pdbx_strand_id
1 'polypeptide(L)'
;MKRFYSTFILLMVYASIIKAQVGINTNTPDPSAALDIVSPANDKGLLVPRMLETERTAIASPATGLLLYQTDGVAGFYYFNGTDWVLHGPSFFSGADLYNIKYSDINQFEKNFLVNTDVIDHDDPNNGTEYSKMMFFPSTLGAFRAGLIESTQWDEGNLGYVSFASGYNTSASGEVSTAMGDLTDAYGEAATVFGSESIAGGEVATAMGAGTQATGIVSTSMGEGTLASGEVSTAFGSTTQATGVISTALGEGSIASGDISIAMGENTIASGIISTAMGENTDATGDISTAMGSFSVASGVASTAMGEQTLASGLVSTAMGTYSIATGDASTAMGDHTIASGLVSTAMGFQSEASGESSTAIGENINSKSYAEVAVGLNNTIYTPIGATAYDVTDRAFGVGIGADDMNRKDGLVVYKTGNTFISNDGNTPANGTTSIIPTYGVAALQVRSTGDGLNLRTGTSNNSLNIAKATTPSNGDRYIAFGHMNSGNFTDIGSITAASGGTAVAYNTTSDFRLKIDNGIYNKGLNTLNQIKIHNYTWKETKGKDIGVFAQELYKVFPGAVSKGDDNEETNINNIEKRWQVDYSKLVPVLVAATQELAAKNEQLEKELAIYKSKAKEMDSQLKEMASLKNDIETIKSQLNIKSTTANK
;
A
#
# COMPACT_ATOMS: atom_id res chain seq x y z
N MET A 1 -93.85 79.43 104.66
CA MET A 1 -92.62 79.24 105.46
C MET A 1 -92.48 77.78 105.84
N LYS A 2 -91.35 77.13 105.51
CA LYS A 2 -90.94 75.77 105.96
C LYS A 2 -91.85 74.65 105.40
N ARG A 3 -91.44 73.42 105.02
CA ARG A 3 -90.19 72.64 104.99
C ARG A 3 -90.53 71.34 104.22
N PHE A 4 -89.53 70.82 103.49
CA PHE A 4 -89.16 69.40 103.31
C PHE A 4 -90.12 68.37 102.63
N TYR A 5 -89.68 68.01 101.42
CA TYR A 5 -89.56 66.67 100.80
C TYR A 5 -90.75 65.71 100.76
N SER A 6 -91.41 65.79 99.60
CA SER A 6 -92.11 64.74 98.88
C SER A 6 -91.35 63.41 98.90
N THR A 7 -92.01 62.40 99.46
CA THR A 7 -92.17 61.07 98.87
C THR A 7 -91.99 61.05 97.34
N PHE A 8 -90.98 60.31 96.85
CA PHE A 8 -90.85 59.83 95.47
C PHE A 8 -90.37 58.37 95.62
N ILE A 9 -91.30 57.43 95.82
CA ILE A 9 -91.78 56.52 94.76
C ILE A 9 -90.56 55.88 94.07
N LEU A 10 -90.05 54.78 94.62
CA LEU A 10 -90.49 53.40 94.30
C LEU A 10 -90.29 53.06 92.81
N LEU A 11 -89.37 52.12 92.57
CA LEU A 11 -89.23 51.30 91.35
C LEU A 11 -88.80 52.01 90.06
N MET A 12 -87.50 51.97 89.77
CA MET A 12 -86.99 52.01 88.39
C MET A 12 -85.71 51.17 88.27
N VAL A 13 -85.45 50.72 87.04
CA VAL A 13 -84.30 49.95 86.51
C VAL A 13 -84.36 48.43 86.80
N TYR A 14 -84.50 47.50 85.85
CA TYR A 14 -84.11 47.43 84.44
C TYR A 14 -85.15 46.62 83.62
N ALA A 15 -85.59 47.17 82.48
CA ALA A 15 -86.22 46.43 81.38
C ALA A 15 -85.39 46.64 80.11
N SER A 16 -85.12 45.55 79.41
CA SER A 16 -84.30 45.43 78.21
C SER A 16 -84.85 46.27 77.05
N ILE A 17 -84.02 47.11 76.42
CA ILE A 17 -84.36 47.80 75.17
C ILE A 17 -83.99 46.86 74.01
N ILE A 18 -85.01 46.27 73.38
CA ILE A 18 -84.87 45.61 72.09
C ILE A 18 -84.95 46.71 71.02
N LYS A 19 -83.88 46.92 70.24
CA LYS A 19 -83.96 47.76 69.03
C LYS A 19 -84.75 46.96 67.98
N ALA A 20 -85.99 47.39 67.70
CA ALA A 20 -86.82 46.75 66.69
C ALA A 20 -86.36 47.19 65.29
N GLN A 21 -86.01 46.22 64.44
CA GLN A 21 -85.84 46.39 63.00
C GLN A 21 -87.23 46.68 62.41
N VAL A 22 -87.33 47.56 61.41
CA VAL A 22 -88.60 47.82 60.74
C VAL A 22 -88.69 46.94 59.50
N GLY A 23 -89.58 45.94 59.53
CA GLY A 23 -89.97 45.19 58.34
C GLY A 23 -91.23 45.77 57.72
N ILE A 24 -91.23 46.03 56.42
CA ILE A 24 -92.44 46.33 55.66
C ILE A 24 -92.71 45.14 54.74
N ASN A 25 -93.84 44.47 54.95
CA ASN A 25 -94.26 43.23 54.27
C ASN A 25 -93.33 42.01 54.47
N THR A 26 -92.46 42.04 55.48
CA THR A 26 -91.73 40.87 55.99
C THR A 26 -91.89 40.78 57.51
N ASN A 27 -92.15 39.57 58.02
CA ASN A 27 -92.23 39.30 59.46
C ASN A 27 -90.89 38.82 60.02
N THR A 28 -89.88 38.68 59.16
CA THR A 28 -88.48 38.35 59.49
C THR A 28 -87.57 39.31 58.72
N PRO A 29 -87.45 40.57 59.15
CA PRO A 29 -86.48 41.50 58.57
C PRO A 29 -85.07 40.91 58.69
N ASP A 30 -84.22 41.13 57.70
CA ASP A 30 -82.84 40.67 57.80
C ASP A 30 -82.15 41.26 59.05
N PRO A 31 -81.42 40.47 59.85
CA PRO A 31 -80.81 40.95 61.09
C PRO A 31 -79.83 42.12 60.91
N SER A 32 -79.26 42.27 59.71
CA SER A 32 -78.34 43.35 59.35
C SER A 32 -79.03 44.62 58.86
N ALA A 33 -80.35 44.57 58.58
CA ALA A 33 -81.11 45.70 58.07
C ALA A 33 -81.81 46.47 59.20
N ALA A 34 -81.66 47.80 59.19
CA ALA A 34 -82.46 48.67 60.05
C ALA A 34 -83.91 48.86 59.50
N LEU A 35 -84.07 48.77 58.18
CA LEU A 35 -85.33 48.78 57.44
C LEU A 35 -85.23 47.77 56.30
N ASP A 36 -86.10 46.76 56.29
CA ASP A 36 -86.19 45.74 55.24
C ASP A 36 -87.58 45.80 54.58
N ILE A 37 -87.60 45.96 53.26
CA ILE A 37 -88.84 46.10 52.48
C ILE A 37 -88.86 45.00 51.44
N VAL A 38 -89.74 44.02 51.65
CA VAL A 38 -89.94 42.92 50.71
C VAL A 38 -91.22 43.19 49.90
N SER A 39 -91.17 43.02 48.58
CA SER A 39 -92.37 43.08 47.74
C SER A 39 -92.95 41.67 47.56
N PRO A 40 -94.13 41.34 48.13
CA PRO A 40 -94.63 39.96 48.14
C PRO A 40 -94.85 39.34 46.76
N ALA A 41 -95.02 40.17 45.71
CA ALA A 41 -95.20 39.73 44.33
C ALA A 41 -94.16 40.34 43.36
N ASN A 42 -93.07 40.93 43.87
CA ASN A 42 -92.06 41.65 43.10
C ASN A 42 -92.60 42.79 42.21
N ASP A 43 -93.83 43.26 42.44
CA ASP A 43 -94.55 44.23 41.62
C ASP A 43 -94.60 45.65 42.24
N LYS A 44 -94.12 45.78 43.47
CA LYS A 44 -94.02 47.03 44.23
C LYS A 44 -92.56 47.37 44.53
N GLY A 45 -92.23 48.65 44.53
CA GLY A 45 -90.91 49.17 44.90
C GLY A 45 -90.99 50.29 45.93
N LEU A 46 -89.83 50.77 46.39
CA LEU A 46 -89.74 51.94 47.26
C LEU A 46 -89.69 53.21 46.40
N LEU A 47 -90.69 54.08 46.56
CA LEU A 47 -90.62 55.46 46.05
C LEU A 47 -90.00 56.35 47.13
N VAL A 48 -88.75 56.76 46.92
CA VAL A 48 -88.10 57.79 47.72
C VAL A 48 -88.70 59.17 47.41
N PRO A 49 -88.54 60.18 48.28
CA PRO A 49 -89.01 61.54 48.01
C PRO A 49 -88.55 62.04 46.64
N ARG A 50 -89.50 62.55 45.86
CA ARG A 50 -89.29 63.11 44.52
C ARG A 50 -89.41 64.61 44.58
N MET A 51 -88.45 65.33 44.01
CA MET A 51 -88.43 66.80 44.07
C MET A 51 -87.66 67.39 42.88
N LEU A 52 -87.83 68.69 42.68
CA LEU A 52 -87.10 69.46 41.67
C LEU A 52 -85.66 69.76 42.11
N GLU A 53 -84.78 70.10 41.18
CA GLU A 53 -83.38 70.47 41.46
C GLU A 53 -83.28 71.66 42.44
N THR A 54 -84.16 72.64 42.27
CA THR A 54 -84.27 73.81 43.15
C THR A 54 -84.73 73.44 44.56
N GLU A 55 -85.55 72.41 44.70
CA GLU A 55 -86.01 71.90 45.99
C GLU A 55 -84.92 71.05 46.67
N ARG A 56 -84.20 70.20 45.92
CA ARG A 56 -83.06 69.42 46.43
C ARG A 56 -81.95 70.31 46.98
N THR A 57 -81.58 71.34 46.22
CA THR A 57 -80.52 72.28 46.61
C THR A 57 -80.94 73.23 47.73
N ALA A 58 -82.24 73.39 47.98
CA ALA A 58 -82.79 74.16 49.09
C ALA A 58 -82.87 73.38 50.43
N ILE A 59 -82.55 72.07 50.45
CA ILE A 59 -82.50 71.30 51.70
C ILE A 59 -81.37 71.83 52.57
N ALA A 60 -81.72 72.47 53.69
CA ALA A 60 -80.75 72.97 54.65
C ALA A 60 -80.17 71.80 55.48
N SER A 61 -78.84 71.65 55.48
CA SER A 61 -78.10 70.61 56.23
C SER A 61 -78.57 69.16 55.94
N PRO A 62 -78.51 68.67 54.68
CA PRO A 62 -78.88 67.31 54.36
C PRO A 62 -77.96 66.30 55.07
N ALA A 63 -78.53 65.20 55.56
CA ALA A 63 -77.76 64.14 56.19
C ALA A 63 -76.92 63.39 55.15
N THR A 64 -75.69 63.02 55.49
CA THR A 64 -74.88 62.13 54.66
C THR A 64 -75.62 60.81 54.42
N GLY A 65 -75.72 60.41 53.15
CA GLY A 65 -76.47 59.23 52.70
C GLY A 65 -77.95 59.48 52.44
N LEU A 66 -78.46 60.71 52.58
CA LEU A 66 -79.84 61.05 52.24
C LEU A 66 -80.09 60.81 50.74
N LEU A 67 -80.95 59.84 50.42
CA LEU A 67 -81.30 59.45 49.05
C LEU A 67 -82.64 60.07 48.64
N LEU A 68 -82.68 60.65 47.45
CA LEU A 68 -83.89 61.18 46.81
C LEU A 68 -83.83 61.01 45.30
N TYR A 69 -84.94 61.26 44.62
CA TYR A 69 -85.00 61.21 43.17
C TYR A 69 -85.35 62.59 42.61
N GLN A 70 -84.44 63.18 41.83
CA GLN A 70 -84.69 64.47 41.15
C GLN A 70 -85.53 64.22 39.90
N THR A 71 -86.61 65.00 39.71
CA THR A 71 -87.57 64.77 38.60
C THR A 71 -87.38 65.68 37.39
N ASP A 72 -86.59 66.75 37.51
CA ASP A 72 -86.26 67.71 36.45
C ASP A 72 -84.74 67.84 36.27
N GLY A 73 -84.29 68.63 35.29
CA GLY A 73 -82.86 68.70 34.93
C GLY A 73 -82.31 67.32 34.50
N VAL A 74 -81.20 66.88 35.11
CA VAL A 74 -80.72 65.49 34.98
C VAL A 74 -81.45 64.62 36.00
N ALA A 75 -82.58 64.04 35.58
CA ALA A 75 -83.41 63.18 36.43
C ALA A 75 -82.66 61.90 36.83
N GLY A 76 -82.76 61.53 38.11
CA GLY A 76 -82.06 60.36 38.62
C GLY A 76 -82.03 60.30 40.14
N PHE A 77 -81.45 59.22 40.67
CA PHE A 77 -81.24 59.07 42.10
C PHE A 77 -80.02 59.89 42.53
N TYR A 78 -80.21 60.79 43.48
CA TYR A 78 -79.14 61.55 44.11
C TYR A 78 -79.02 61.16 45.57
N TYR A 79 -77.79 60.99 46.04
CA TYR A 79 -77.52 60.94 47.47
C TYR A 79 -76.59 62.08 47.88
N PHE A 80 -76.77 62.58 49.11
CA PHE A 80 -75.87 63.57 49.66
C PHE A 80 -74.64 62.87 50.25
N ASN A 81 -73.43 63.13 49.74
CA ASN A 81 -72.22 62.46 50.20
C ASN A 81 -71.59 63.08 51.46
N GLY A 82 -72.21 64.13 52.02
CA GLY A 82 -71.72 64.90 53.17
C GLY A 82 -71.21 66.29 52.78
N THR A 83 -70.93 66.53 51.50
CA THR A 83 -70.50 67.82 50.96
C THR A 83 -71.37 68.27 49.79
N ASP A 84 -71.70 67.37 48.87
CA ASP A 84 -72.45 67.65 47.65
C ASP A 84 -73.49 66.55 47.37
N TRP A 85 -74.43 66.87 46.50
CA TRP A 85 -75.37 65.91 45.95
C TRP A 85 -74.77 65.21 44.73
N VAL A 86 -74.63 63.89 44.81
CA VAL A 86 -74.01 63.08 43.76
C VAL A 86 -75.08 62.25 43.06
N LEU A 87 -75.11 62.31 41.72
CA LEU A 87 -75.94 61.45 40.89
C LEU A 87 -75.41 60.01 40.93
N HIS A 88 -76.28 59.06 41.26
CA HIS A 88 -75.96 57.64 41.12
C HIS A 88 -76.24 57.21 39.67
N GLY A 89 -75.18 57.01 38.88
CA GLY A 89 -75.26 56.62 37.47
C GLY A 89 -75.64 55.14 37.26
N PRO A 90 -76.05 54.73 36.02
CA PRO A 90 -76.64 53.42 35.73
C PRO A 90 -75.64 52.23 35.66
N SER A 91 -74.39 52.40 36.04
CA SER A 91 -73.33 51.40 35.82
C SER A 91 -73.14 50.49 37.05
N PHE A 92 -73.90 49.40 37.11
CA PHE A 92 -73.85 48.43 38.23
C PHE A 92 -72.78 47.32 38.12
N PHE A 93 -71.83 47.39 37.19
CA PHE A 93 -70.70 46.44 37.15
C PHE A 93 -69.39 47.15 36.77
N SER A 94 -68.44 47.19 37.71
CA SER A 94 -67.06 47.61 37.46
C SER A 94 -66.25 46.43 36.91
N GLY A 95 -65.79 46.58 35.66
CA GLY A 95 -64.86 45.66 35.00
C GLY A 95 -63.46 45.68 35.59
N ALA A 96 -63.29 45.26 36.84
CA ALA A 96 -62.01 45.13 37.51
C ALA A 96 -61.48 43.68 37.62
N ASP A 97 -62.33 42.66 37.42
CA ASP A 97 -61.92 41.25 37.62
C ASP A 97 -61.85 40.41 36.34
N LEU A 98 -61.89 41.05 35.15
CA LEU A 98 -61.79 40.38 33.83
C LEU A 98 -60.79 41.06 32.88
N TYR A 99 -59.95 41.96 33.41
CA TYR A 99 -58.89 42.64 32.67
C TYR A 99 -57.66 41.73 32.57
N ASN A 100 -57.62 40.86 31.56
CA ASN A 100 -56.32 40.46 30.97
C ASN A 100 -56.37 39.93 29.53
N ILE A 101 -57.52 39.91 28.85
CA ILE A 101 -57.54 39.75 27.38
C ILE A 101 -58.64 40.64 26.80
N LYS A 102 -58.30 41.88 26.43
CA LYS A 102 -59.19 42.74 25.64
C LYS A 102 -59.19 42.28 24.18
N TYR A 103 -60.37 41.98 23.66
CA TYR A 103 -60.63 41.78 22.22
C TYR A 103 -61.13 43.08 21.53
N SER A 104 -61.27 44.18 22.28
CA SER A 104 -61.96 45.40 21.80
C SER A 104 -61.08 46.54 21.31
N ASP A 105 -59.75 46.41 21.34
CA ASP A 105 -58.82 47.47 20.88
C ASP A 105 -58.38 47.29 19.41
N ILE A 106 -58.96 46.35 18.65
CA ILE A 106 -58.68 46.14 17.22
C ILE A 106 -59.52 47.09 16.36
N ASN A 107 -59.33 48.39 16.54
CA ASN A 107 -59.77 49.41 15.59
C ASN A 107 -58.72 50.54 15.54
N GLN A 108 -57.51 50.20 15.07
CA GLN A 108 -56.71 50.96 14.10
C GLN A 108 -55.29 50.35 13.97
N PHE A 109 -55.04 49.71 12.83
CA PHE A 109 -53.74 49.54 12.14
C PHE A 109 -52.48 48.94 12.78
N GLU A 110 -52.38 48.58 14.07
CA GLU A 110 -51.18 47.87 14.56
C GLU A 110 -51.52 46.49 15.12
N LYS A 111 -51.53 45.51 14.22
CA LYS A 111 -51.93 44.13 14.45
C LYS A 111 -50.81 43.29 15.08
N ASN A 112 -50.26 43.74 16.20
CA ASN A 112 -49.21 43.04 16.93
C ASN A 112 -49.77 42.52 18.26
N PHE A 113 -49.66 41.22 18.51
CA PHE A 113 -49.90 40.66 19.85
C PHE A 113 -48.60 40.75 20.63
N LEU A 114 -48.55 41.69 21.57
CA LEU A 114 -47.46 41.86 22.52
C LEU A 114 -47.96 41.37 23.88
N VAL A 115 -47.28 40.37 24.45
CA VAL A 115 -47.41 40.08 25.88
C VAL A 115 -46.27 40.81 26.55
N ASN A 116 -46.51 42.08 26.88
CA ASN A 116 -45.69 42.85 27.80
C ASN A 116 -46.46 42.94 29.12
N THR A 117 -45.79 42.78 30.24
CA THR A 117 -46.41 43.08 31.54
C THR A 117 -45.99 44.47 31.94
N ASP A 118 -46.91 45.32 32.37
CA ASP A 118 -46.64 46.66 32.93
C ASP A 118 -45.69 46.63 34.17
N VAL A 119 -45.31 45.45 34.67
CA VAL A 119 -44.34 45.27 35.77
C VAL A 119 -42.90 45.10 35.26
N ILE A 120 -42.70 44.93 33.96
CA ILE A 120 -41.39 44.88 33.28
C ILE A 120 -41.47 45.66 31.95
N ASP A 121 -42.28 46.70 31.92
CA ASP A 121 -42.29 47.72 30.88
C ASP A 121 -41.64 48.98 31.48
N HIS A 122 -40.49 49.38 30.94
CA HIS A 122 -39.93 50.70 31.20
C HIS A 122 -39.81 51.48 29.90
N ASP A 123 -40.96 51.78 29.31
CA ASP A 123 -41.10 53.01 28.52
C ASP A 123 -41.03 54.23 29.46
N ASP A 124 -39.83 54.60 29.92
CA ASP A 124 -39.52 56.01 30.21
C ASP A 124 -38.88 56.63 28.97
N PRO A 125 -39.55 57.61 28.35
CA PRO A 125 -39.01 58.37 27.22
C PRO A 125 -37.72 59.14 27.54
N ASN A 126 -37.24 59.17 28.79
CA ASN A 126 -36.07 59.93 29.23
C ASN A 126 -34.85 59.10 29.64
N ASN A 127 -34.91 57.76 29.58
CA ASN A 127 -33.76 56.94 29.98
C ASN A 127 -33.28 56.08 28.80
N GLY A 128 -32.32 56.62 28.06
CA GLY A 128 -31.64 55.88 27.00
C GLY A 128 -31.01 54.60 27.56
N THR A 129 -31.17 53.52 26.78
CA THR A 129 -30.70 52.14 26.98
C THR A 129 -31.57 51.27 27.90
N GLU A 130 -32.56 50.56 27.32
CA GLU A 130 -32.70 49.08 27.34
C GLU A 130 -34.01 48.62 26.68
N TYR A 131 -33.91 47.77 25.65
CA TYR A 131 -35.04 47.18 24.91
C TYR A 131 -35.29 45.76 25.44
N SER A 132 -36.50 45.45 25.89
CA SER A 132 -36.85 44.10 26.39
C SER A 132 -38.18 43.62 25.81
N LYS A 133 -38.18 43.17 24.56
CA LYS A 133 -39.36 42.51 23.96
C LYS A 133 -39.36 41.03 24.37
N MET A 134 -40.20 40.60 25.32
CA MET A 134 -40.23 39.18 25.76
C MET A 134 -40.96 38.25 24.79
N MET A 135 -42.04 38.70 24.14
CA MET A 135 -42.82 37.92 23.18
C MET A 135 -43.51 38.84 22.17
N PHE A 136 -43.33 38.59 20.87
CA PHE A 136 -43.82 39.46 19.80
C PHE A 136 -44.30 38.67 18.57
N PHE A 137 -45.48 39.07 18.07
CA PHE A 137 -46.14 38.45 16.91
C PHE A 137 -46.67 39.52 15.93
N PRO A 138 -45.92 39.83 14.86
CA PRO A 138 -46.38 40.68 13.78
C PRO A 138 -47.28 39.89 12.83
N SER A 139 -48.57 40.21 12.82
CA SER A 139 -49.55 39.47 12.00
C SER A 139 -49.40 39.67 10.49
N THR A 140 -48.68 40.71 10.05
CA THR A 140 -48.44 40.98 8.61
C THR A 140 -47.41 40.04 8.02
N LEU A 141 -46.40 39.65 8.81
CA LEU A 141 -45.32 38.77 8.39
C LEU A 141 -45.46 37.34 8.90
N GLY A 142 -46.34 37.08 9.88
CA GLY A 142 -46.48 35.75 10.49
C GLY A 142 -45.23 35.33 11.28
N ALA A 143 -44.43 36.29 11.72
CA ALA A 143 -43.21 36.03 12.46
C ALA A 143 -43.52 35.70 13.94
N PHE A 144 -42.67 34.91 14.59
CA PHE A 144 -42.72 34.65 16.03
C PHE A 144 -41.41 35.07 16.66
N ARG A 145 -41.45 35.85 17.74
CA ARG A 145 -40.27 36.27 18.49
C ARG A 145 -40.45 36.03 19.99
N ALA A 146 -39.46 35.46 20.66
CA ALA A 146 -39.48 35.28 22.11
C ALA A 146 -38.08 35.34 22.73
N GLY A 147 -37.82 36.24 23.70
CA GLY A 147 -36.47 36.41 24.24
C GLY A 147 -36.12 37.85 24.61
N LEU A 148 -34.87 38.27 24.36
CA LEU A 148 -34.35 39.60 24.67
C LEU A 148 -33.55 40.14 23.48
N ILE A 149 -33.76 41.41 23.12
CA ILE A 149 -33.04 42.09 22.03
C ILE A 149 -32.59 43.47 22.50
N GLU A 150 -31.34 43.85 22.24
CA GLU A 150 -30.78 45.15 22.63
C GLU A 150 -30.74 46.16 21.48
N SER A 151 -31.10 45.76 20.27
CA SER A 151 -31.02 46.59 19.06
C SER A 151 -32.20 46.31 18.11
N THR A 152 -32.02 46.54 16.82
CA THR A 152 -33.07 46.58 15.80
C THR A 152 -33.44 45.21 15.20
N GLN A 153 -32.93 44.09 15.73
CA GLN A 153 -33.10 42.76 15.11
C GLN A 153 -34.57 42.37 14.91
N TRP A 154 -35.48 42.84 15.77
CA TRP A 154 -36.92 42.57 15.67
C TRP A 154 -37.74 43.79 15.23
N ASP A 155 -37.11 44.74 14.56
CA ASP A 155 -37.81 45.83 13.87
C ASP A 155 -38.35 45.35 12.53
N GLU A 156 -39.45 45.96 12.06
CA GLU A 156 -40.24 45.47 10.92
C GLU A 156 -39.41 45.19 9.66
N GLY A 157 -38.34 45.95 9.42
CA GLY A 157 -37.44 45.76 8.28
C GLY A 157 -36.48 44.56 8.36
N ASN A 158 -36.32 43.97 9.54
CA ASN A 158 -35.38 42.86 9.81
C ASN A 158 -36.10 41.52 10.06
N LEU A 159 -37.40 41.45 9.74
CA LEU A 159 -38.23 40.28 9.96
C LEU A 159 -38.44 39.51 8.65
N GLY A 160 -38.15 38.21 8.68
CA GLY A 160 -38.51 37.30 7.60
C GLY A 160 -39.99 36.94 7.61
N TYR A 161 -40.56 36.71 6.43
CA TYR A 161 -41.91 36.16 6.28
C TYR A 161 -41.99 34.76 6.90
N VAL A 162 -42.97 34.48 7.75
CA VAL A 162 -43.19 33.20 8.46
C VAL A 162 -41.93 32.70 9.19
N SER A 163 -41.19 33.62 9.81
CA SER A 163 -39.93 33.32 10.51
C SER A 163 -40.10 33.12 12.01
N PHE A 164 -39.21 32.34 12.63
CA PHE A 164 -39.16 32.14 14.08
C PHE A 164 -37.82 32.63 14.63
N ALA A 165 -37.82 33.45 15.69
CA ALA A 165 -36.61 33.77 16.44
C ALA A 165 -36.81 33.64 17.96
N SER A 166 -35.86 33.06 18.68
CA SER A 166 -35.88 33.08 20.14
C SER A 166 -34.51 33.14 20.81
N GLY A 167 -34.45 33.64 22.04
CA GLY A 167 -33.22 33.81 22.82
C GLY A 167 -32.71 35.26 22.86
N TYR A 168 -31.40 35.46 22.94
CA TYR A 168 -30.79 36.79 23.11
C TYR A 168 -30.19 37.30 21.78
N ASN A 169 -30.56 38.51 21.37
CA ASN A 169 -30.05 39.19 20.17
C ASN A 169 -30.10 38.36 18.87
N THR A 170 -31.13 37.54 18.71
CA THR A 170 -31.30 36.69 17.52
C THR A 170 -32.03 37.40 16.37
N SER A 171 -31.62 37.12 15.13
CA SER A 171 -32.16 37.68 13.89
C SER A 171 -32.62 36.54 12.96
N ALA A 172 -33.88 36.60 12.53
CA ALA A 172 -34.45 35.69 11.54
C ALA A 172 -35.10 36.54 10.43
N SER A 173 -34.27 37.02 9.51
CA SER A 173 -34.66 37.97 8.45
C SER A 173 -34.95 37.29 7.12
N GLY A 174 -34.53 36.04 6.92
CA GLY A 174 -34.88 35.23 5.76
C GLY A 174 -36.32 34.73 5.78
N GLU A 175 -36.94 34.55 4.62
CA GLU A 175 -38.28 33.93 4.50
C GLU A 175 -38.25 32.49 5.05
N VAL A 176 -39.24 32.10 5.87
CA VAL A 176 -39.35 30.81 6.57
C VAL A 176 -38.11 30.46 7.43
N SER A 177 -37.31 31.46 7.82
CA SER A 177 -36.09 31.23 8.61
C SER A 177 -36.37 30.95 10.09
N THR A 178 -35.44 30.24 10.74
CA THR A 178 -35.47 29.93 12.18
C THR A 178 -34.14 30.33 12.82
N ALA A 179 -34.17 31.17 13.86
CA ALA A 179 -32.99 31.54 14.64
C ALA A 179 -33.19 31.35 16.14
N MET A 180 -32.33 30.58 16.80
CA MET A 180 -32.46 30.30 18.24
C MET A 180 -31.12 30.37 18.96
N GLY A 181 -31.11 30.93 20.18
CA GLY A 181 -29.95 30.97 21.06
C GLY A 181 -29.46 32.38 21.32
N ASP A 182 -28.16 32.63 21.13
CA ASP A 182 -27.46 33.84 21.54
C ASP A 182 -26.71 34.44 20.34
N LEU A 183 -26.99 35.68 19.95
CA LEU A 183 -26.32 36.38 18.85
C LEU A 183 -26.32 35.59 17.51
N THR A 184 -27.45 34.94 17.18
CA THR A 184 -27.58 34.17 15.94
C THR A 184 -28.25 34.97 14.82
N ASP A 185 -27.85 34.74 13.57
CA ASP A 185 -28.41 35.44 12.39
C ASP A 185 -28.74 34.46 11.25
N ALA A 186 -30.04 34.30 10.97
CA ALA A 186 -30.55 33.57 9.82
C ALA A 186 -31.18 34.54 8.81
N TYR A 187 -30.41 34.89 7.78
CA TYR A 187 -30.85 35.79 6.71
C TYR A 187 -31.07 35.09 5.36
N GLY A 188 -30.69 33.81 5.23
CA GLY A 188 -31.04 33.00 4.06
C GLY A 188 -32.51 32.55 4.06
N GLU A 189 -33.10 32.37 2.88
CA GLU A 189 -34.43 31.75 2.74
C GLU A 189 -34.41 30.33 3.30
N ALA A 190 -35.41 29.96 4.10
CA ALA A 190 -35.52 28.69 4.83
C ALA A 190 -34.28 28.33 5.68
N ALA A 191 -33.44 29.32 6.02
CA ALA A 191 -32.23 29.10 6.80
C ALA A 191 -32.56 28.81 8.27
N THR A 192 -31.77 27.93 8.87
CA THR A 192 -31.96 27.49 10.25
C THR A 192 -30.66 27.68 11.04
N VAL A 193 -30.72 28.41 12.15
CA VAL A 193 -29.58 28.61 13.05
C VAL A 193 -29.93 28.32 14.51
N PHE A 194 -29.08 27.55 15.19
CA PHE A 194 -29.16 27.32 16.63
C PHE A 194 -27.79 27.49 17.30
N GLY A 195 -27.73 28.16 18.44
CA GLY A 195 -26.53 28.20 19.29
C GLY A 195 -26.05 29.60 19.62
N SER A 196 -24.74 29.86 19.58
CA SER A 196 -24.13 31.14 19.93
C SER A 196 -23.31 31.69 18.76
N GLU A 197 -23.41 32.99 18.48
CA GLU A 197 -22.60 33.71 17.48
C GLU A 197 -22.57 33.04 16.10
N SER A 198 -23.67 32.38 15.71
CA SER A 198 -23.73 31.56 14.49
C SER A 198 -24.58 32.20 13.39
N ILE A 199 -24.23 31.92 12.14
CA ILE A 199 -24.83 32.54 10.95
C ILE A 199 -25.30 31.45 9.97
N ALA A 200 -26.56 31.53 9.55
CA ALA A 200 -27.10 30.77 8.43
C ALA A 200 -27.52 31.74 7.30
N GLY A 201 -26.61 31.95 6.35
CA GLY A 201 -26.74 32.95 5.30
C GLY A 201 -27.14 32.42 3.92
N GLY A 202 -26.93 31.13 3.66
CA GLY A 202 -27.35 30.50 2.40
C GLY A 202 -28.83 30.11 2.41
N GLU A 203 -29.44 30.02 1.23
CA GLU A 203 -30.76 29.42 1.06
C GLU A 203 -30.76 27.96 1.55
N VAL A 204 -31.72 27.59 2.41
CA VAL A 204 -31.85 26.26 3.05
C VAL A 204 -30.61 25.87 3.87
N ALA A 205 -29.78 26.84 4.28
CA ALA A 205 -28.58 26.59 5.07
C ALA A 205 -28.92 26.25 6.52
N THR A 206 -28.14 25.36 7.14
CA THR A 206 -28.27 25.00 8.56
C THR A 206 -26.97 25.28 9.30
N ALA A 207 -27.00 26.15 10.32
CA ALA A 207 -25.87 26.43 11.20
C ALA A 207 -26.19 26.04 12.65
N MET A 208 -25.33 25.26 13.31
CA MET A 208 -25.60 24.79 14.68
C MET A 208 -24.33 24.74 15.54
N GLY A 209 -24.30 25.51 16.64
CA GLY A 209 -23.20 25.46 17.62
C GLY A 209 -22.68 26.84 18.00
N ALA A 210 -21.36 27.00 18.13
CA ALA A 210 -20.72 28.26 18.54
C ALA A 210 -19.84 28.82 17.43
N GLY A 211 -20.09 30.05 16.97
CA GLY A 211 -19.28 30.68 15.91
C GLY A 211 -19.37 29.98 14.55
N THR A 212 -20.44 29.24 14.26
CA THR A 212 -20.59 28.47 13.02
C THR A 212 -21.18 29.32 11.88
N GLN A 213 -20.76 29.07 10.65
CA GLN A 213 -21.17 29.86 9.47
C GLN A 213 -21.57 28.95 8.31
N ALA A 214 -22.86 28.83 8.04
CA ALA A 214 -23.41 28.16 6.86
C ALA A 214 -23.84 29.20 5.82
N THR A 215 -22.93 29.59 4.93
CA THR A 215 -23.15 30.68 3.95
C THR A 215 -23.39 30.18 2.52
N GLY A 216 -23.07 28.92 2.24
CA GLY A 216 -23.40 28.28 0.95
C GLY A 216 -24.88 27.90 0.86
N ILE A 217 -25.43 27.88 -0.36
CA ILE A 217 -26.78 27.37 -0.63
C ILE A 217 -26.83 25.88 -0.25
N VAL A 218 -27.86 25.46 0.48
CA VAL A 218 -28.07 24.09 1.00
C VAL A 218 -26.88 23.60 1.86
N SER A 219 -26.09 24.53 2.42
CA SER A 219 -24.93 24.17 3.24
C SER A 219 -25.32 23.80 4.67
N THR A 220 -24.51 22.96 5.31
CA THR A 220 -24.67 22.59 6.73
C THR A 220 -23.37 22.83 7.48
N SER A 221 -23.38 23.66 8.51
CA SER A 221 -22.24 23.93 9.40
C SER A 221 -22.62 23.57 10.83
N MET A 222 -21.87 22.69 11.50
CA MET A 222 -22.18 22.28 12.89
C MET A 222 -20.92 22.12 13.75
N GLY A 223 -20.94 22.60 14.99
CA GLY A 223 -19.85 22.47 15.97
C GLY A 223 -19.32 23.81 16.48
N GLU A 224 -18.00 23.99 16.52
CA GLU A 224 -17.34 25.20 17.02
C GLU A 224 -16.48 25.84 15.91
N GLY A 225 -16.72 27.10 15.57
CA GLY A 225 -15.91 27.84 14.59
C GLY A 225 -15.88 27.21 13.19
N THR A 226 -16.94 26.49 12.79
CA THR A 226 -17.01 25.82 11.49
C THR A 226 -17.53 26.74 10.37
N LEU A 227 -17.10 26.51 9.13
CA LEU A 227 -17.51 27.28 7.95
C LEU A 227 -17.91 26.34 6.82
N ALA A 228 -19.18 26.39 6.40
CA ALA A 228 -19.69 25.76 5.19
C ALA A 228 -20.10 26.86 4.20
N SER A 229 -19.20 27.23 3.28
CA SER A 229 -19.41 28.31 2.30
C SER A 229 -19.61 27.82 0.86
N GLY A 230 -19.28 26.55 0.58
CA GLY A 230 -19.57 25.94 -0.71
C GLY A 230 -21.06 25.62 -0.87
N GLU A 231 -21.57 25.66 -2.10
CA GLU A 231 -22.92 25.16 -2.41
C GLU A 231 -23.02 23.66 -2.08
N VAL A 232 -24.06 23.24 -1.37
CA VAL A 232 -24.29 21.86 -0.90
C VAL A 232 -23.14 21.34 -0.02
N SER A 233 -22.36 22.22 0.59
CA SER A 233 -21.23 21.85 1.44
C SER A 233 -21.65 21.44 2.85
N THR A 234 -20.86 20.57 3.49
CA THR A 234 -21.08 20.13 4.88
C THR A 234 -19.80 20.30 5.69
N ALA A 235 -19.84 21.09 6.77
CA ALA A 235 -18.76 21.27 7.73
C ALA A 235 -19.20 20.84 9.14
N PHE A 236 -18.52 19.88 9.76
CA PHE A 236 -18.83 19.40 11.11
C PHE A 236 -17.57 19.26 11.96
N GLY A 237 -17.54 19.78 13.19
CA GLY A 237 -16.41 19.60 14.12
C GLY A 237 -15.95 20.88 14.80
N SER A 238 -14.64 21.03 15.01
CA SER A 238 -14.04 22.28 15.51
C SER A 238 -13.13 22.89 14.46
N THR A 239 -13.26 24.19 14.20
CA THR A 239 -12.46 24.96 13.22
C THR A 239 -12.41 24.34 11.82
N THR A 240 -13.51 23.74 11.36
CA THR A 240 -13.61 23.01 10.09
C THR A 240 -14.08 23.91 8.95
N GLN A 241 -13.63 23.63 7.72
CA GLN A 241 -13.96 24.47 6.56
C GLN A 241 -14.34 23.61 5.34
N ALA A 242 -15.58 23.71 4.89
CA ALA A 242 -16.07 23.15 3.65
C ALA A 242 -16.38 24.30 2.66
N THR A 243 -15.42 24.63 1.82
CA THR A 243 -15.47 25.81 0.93
C THR A 243 -15.68 25.46 -0.54
N GLY A 244 -15.38 24.22 -0.95
CA GLY A 244 -15.66 23.72 -2.30
C GLY A 244 -17.14 23.37 -2.50
N VAL A 245 -17.60 23.36 -3.76
CA VAL A 245 -18.97 22.96 -4.11
C VAL A 245 -19.14 21.46 -3.86
N ILE A 246 -20.21 21.04 -3.18
CA ILE A 246 -20.49 19.64 -2.80
C ILE A 246 -19.35 19.06 -1.92
N SER A 247 -18.61 19.91 -1.22
CA SER A 247 -17.51 19.48 -0.35
C SER A 247 -18.01 19.02 1.03
N THR A 248 -17.27 18.10 1.65
CA THR A 248 -17.57 17.61 3.01
C THR A 248 -16.32 17.67 3.87
N ALA A 249 -16.33 18.46 4.95
CA ALA A 249 -15.27 18.56 5.95
C ALA A 249 -15.78 18.10 7.33
N LEU A 250 -15.22 17.04 7.90
CA LEU A 250 -15.62 16.50 9.21
C LEU A 250 -14.41 16.33 10.13
N GLY A 251 -14.48 16.82 11.37
CA GLY A 251 -13.43 16.66 12.39
C GLY A 251 -12.47 17.85 12.51
N GLU A 252 -11.76 17.96 13.63
CA GLU A 252 -10.98 19.14 14.03
C GLU A 252 -9.99 19.61 12.95
N GLY A 253 -10.07 20.90 12.59
CA GLY A 253 -9.14 21.51 11.64
C GLY A 253 -9.23 20.99 10.19
N SER A 254 -10.25 20.17 9.85
CA SER A 254 -10.39 19.63 8.50
C SER A 254 -10.83 20.69 7.48
N ILE A 255 -10.22 20.70 6.30
CA ILE A 255 -10.43 21.67 5.22
C ILE A 255 -10.74 20.92 3.90
N ALA A 256 -11.98 21.00 3.44
CA ALA A 256 -12.41 20.55 2.12
C ALA A 256 -12.62 21.77 1.20
N SER A 257 -11.63 22.08 0.37
CA SER A 257 -11.61 23.27 -0.50
C SER A 257 -11.71 22.96 -1.99
N GLY A 258 -11.47 21.71 -2.39
CA GLY A 258 -11.75 21.27 -3.75
C GLY A 258 -13.24 21.01 -3.97
N ASP A 259 -13.73 21.17 -5.19
CA ASP A 259 -15.09 20.78 -5.54
C ASP A 259 -15.26 19.25 -5.43
N ILE A 260 -16.36 18.80 -4.83
CA ILE A 260 -16.69 17.39 -4.59
C ILE A 260 -15.62 16.71 -3.69
N SER A 261 -14.87 17.50 -2.92
CA SER A 261 -13.81 16.98 -2.04
C SER A 261 -14.36 16.50 -0.69
N ILE A 262 -13.64 15.56 -0.08
CA ILE A 262 -13.96 15.01 1.25
C ILE A 262 -12.72 15.13 2.13
N ALA A 263 -12.79 15.89 3.23
CA ALA A 263 -11.77 15.96 4.26
C ALA A 263 -12.37 15.43 5.58
N MET A 264 -11.82 14.35 6.15
CA MET A 264 -12.36 13.74 7.36
C MET A 264 -11.28 13.33 8.38
N GLY A 265 -11.29 13.93 9.56
CA GLY A 265 -10.42 13.58 10.68
C GLY A 265 -9.80 14.80 11.35
N GLU A 266 -8.56 14.71 11.77
CA GLU A 266 -7.82 15.79 12.44
C GLU A 266 -6.83 16.41 11.45
N ASN A 267 -6.90 17.73 11.24
CA ASN A 267 -5.99 18.48 10.37
C ASN A 267 -5.86 17.90 8.96
N THR A 268 -6.97 17.49 8.35
CA THR A 268 -6.98 16.93 6.98
C THR A 268 -7.28 17.99 5.93
N ILE A 269 -6.59 17.97 4.80
CA ILE A 269 -6.77 18.94 3.71
C ILE A 269 -7.09 18.22 2.41
N ALA A 270 -8.30 18.42 1.89
CA ALA A 270 -8.70 17.97 0.57
C ALA A 270 -8.90 19.19 -0.34
N SER A 271 -7.87 19.54 -1.12
CA SER A 271 -7.87 20.76 -1.97
C SER A 271 -7.95 20.46 -3.47
N GLY A 272 -7.73 19.22 -3.89
CA GLY A 272 -7.94 18.81 -5.28
C GLY A 272 -9.42 18.61 -5.60
N ILE A 273 -9.81 18.77 -6.87
CA ILE A 273 -11.18 18.47 -7.32
C ILE A 273 -11.42 16.97 -7.20
N ILE A 274 -12.54 16.53 -6.61
CA ILE A 274 -12.88 15.11 -6.35
C ILE A 274 -11.79 14.43 -5.49
N SER A 275 -11.09 15.19 -4.64
CA SER A 275 -10.06 14.63 -3.75
C SER A 275 -10.69 14.07 -2.45
N THR A 276 -10.01 13.11 -1.82
CA THR A 276 -10.40 12.56 -0.52
C THR A 276 -9.20 12.54 0.42
N ALA A 277 -9.24 13.28 1.53
CA ALA A 277 -8.29 13.23 2.63
C ALA A 277 -8.97 12.65 3.88
N MET A 278 -8.39 11.62 4.52
CA MET A 278 -8.98 11.00 5.71
C MET A 278 -7.93 10.56 6.73
N GLY A 279 -8.12 10.92 8.00
CA GLY A 279 -7.28 10.48 9.12
C GLY A 279 -6.65 11.65 9.87
N GLU A 280 -5.34 11.62 10.10
CA GLU A 280 -4.63 12.64 10.89
C GLU A 280 -3.54 13.29 10.03
N ASN A 281 -3.54 14.62 9.91
CA ASN A 281 -2.51 15.36 9.15
C ASN A 281 -2.34 14.83 7.71
N THR A 282 -3.45 14.64 6.98
CA THR A 282 -3.42 14.09 5.60
C THR A 282 -3.75 15.15 4.55
N ASP A 283 -3.04 15.11 3.43
CA ASP A 283 -3.16 16.11 2.36
C ASP A 283 -3.46 15.45 1.00
N ALA A 284 -4.68 15.63 0.50
CA ALA A 284 -5.09 15.25 -0.85
C ALA A 284 -5.19 16.50 -1.75
N THR A 285 -4.05 16.88 -2.34
CA THR A 285 -3.90 18.14 -3.09
C THR A 285 -3.98 17.99 -4.60
N GLY A 286 -3.78 16.77 -5.13
CA GLY A 286 -4.00 16.47 -6.54
C GLY A 286 -5.49 16.28 -6.88
N ASP A 287 -5.89 16.61 -8.10
CA ASP A 287 -7.24 16.30 -8.58
C ASP A 287 -7.46 14.79 -8.61
N ILE A 288 -8.62 14.32 -8.16
CA ILE A 288 -9.00 12.89 -8.07
C ILE A 288 -8.06 12.11 -7.14
N SER A 289 -7.29 12.80 -6.29
CA SER A 289 -6.35 12.15 -5.38
C SER A 289 -7.03 11.58 -4.13
N THR A 290 -6.42 10.58 -3.51
CA THR A 290 -6.87 9.99 -2.24
C THR A 290 -5.70 9.91 -1.27
N ALA A 291 -5.76 10.63 -0.15
CA ALA A 291 -4.83 10.52 0.97
C ALA A 291 -5.55 9.95 2.20
N MET A 292 -5.07 8.84 2.77
CA MET A 292 -5.71 8.19 3.91
C MET A 292 -4.69 7.70 4.95
N GLY A 293 -4.92 7.93 6.24
CA GLY A 293 -4.07 7.43 7.34
C GLY A 293 -3.48 8.55 8.20
N SER A 294 -2.18 8.52 8.47
CA SER A 294 -1.50 9.55 9.28
C SER A 294 -0.33 10.14 8.49
N PHE A 295 -0.23 11.46 8.38
CA PHE A 295 0.84 12.16 7.64
C PHE A 295 0.97 11.73 6.16
N SER A 296 -0.13 11.30 5.54
CA SER A 296 -0.13 10.83 4.14
C SER A 296 -0.43 11.98 3.16
N VAL A 297 0.33 12.05 2.07
CA VAL A 297 0.26 13.13 1.07
C VAL A 297 0.05 12.55 -0.33
N ALA A 298 -1.10 12.87 -0.95
CA ALA A 298 -1.42 12.55 -2.34
C ALA A 298 -1.47 13.85 -3.15
N SER A 299 -0.35 14.21 -3.79
CA SER A 299 -0.20 15.48 -4.54
C SER A 299 -0.21 15.30 -6.06
N GLY A 300 -0.06 14.07 -6.55
CA GLY A 300 -0.21 13.76 -7.97
C GLY A 300 -1.68 13.74 -8.40
N VAL A 301 -1.98 14.08 -9.65
CA VAL A 301 -3.32 13.91 -10.21
C VAL A 301 -3.65 12.42 -10.25
N ALA A 302 -4.85 12.04 -9.81
CA ALA A 302 -5.32 10.67 -9.65
C ALA A 302 -4.37 9.78 -8.82
N SER A 303 -3.62 10.37 -7.89
CA SER A 303 -2.70 9.64 -7.02
C SER A 303 -3.40 9.06 -5.79
N THR A 304 -2.85 8.01 -5.21
CA THR A 304 -3.35 7.40 -3.96
C THR A 304 -2.21 7.25 -2.97
N ALA A 305 -2.31 7.88 -1.79
CA ALA A 305 -1.39 7.73 -0.66
C ALA A 305 -2.17 7.15 0.53
N MET A 306 -1.80 5.97 1.03
CA MET A 306 -2.52 5.30 2.11
C MET A 306 -1.61 4.67 3.16
N GLY A 307 -1.70 5.12 4.41
CA GLY A 307 -1.01 4.56 5.57
C GLY A 307 -0.33 5.63 6.40
N GLU A 308 0.89 5.38 6.86
CA GLU A 308 1.65 6.30 7.71
C GLU A 308 2.83 6.89 6.93
N GLN A 309 2.93 8.23 6.92
CA GLN A 309 3.98 8.97 6.21
C GLN A 309 4.18 8.56 4.74
N THR A 310 3.09 8.30 4.02
CA THR A 310 3.14 7.94 2.59
C THR A 310 3.10 9.17 1.68
N LEU A 311 3.81 9.12 0.55
CA LEU A 311 3.86 10.21 -0.43
C LEU A 311 3.59 9.67 -1.85
N ALA A 312 2.48 10.06 -2.46
CA ALA A 312 2.18 9.79 -3.86
C ALA A 312 2.15 11.11 -4.65
N SER A 313 3.25 11.44 -5.33
CA SER A 313 3.41 12.72 -6.02
C SER A 313 3.45 12.62 -7.55
N GLY A 314 3.61 11.42 -8.10
CA GLY A 314 3.53 11.19 -9.55
C GLY A 314 2.09 11.16 -10.06
N LEU A 315 1.89 11.46 -11.34
CA LEU A 315 0.59 11.31 -12.02
C LEU A 315 0.13 9.84 -11.98
N VAL A 316 -1.08 9.54 -11.52
CA VAL A 316 -1.62 8.16 -11.34
C VAL A 316 -0.71 7.27 -10.47
N SER A 317 0.05 7.86 -9.53
CA SER A 317 0.93 7.10 -8.64
C SER A 317 0.17 6.51 -7.44
N THR A 318 0.68 5.41 -6.88
CA THR A 318 0.12 4.77 -5.69
C THR A 318 1.22 4.53 -4.66
N ALA A 319 1.09 5.09 -3.46
CA ALA A 319 1.94 4.82 -2.31
C ALA A 319 1.09 4.23 -1.17
N MET A 320 1.44 3.04 -0.68
CA MET A 320 0.67 2.35 0.37
C MET A 320 1.57 1.72 1.44
N GLY A 321 1.25 1.88 2.72
CA GLY A 321 1.96 1.28 3.85
C GLY A 321 2.61 2.31 4.77
N THR A 322 3.86 2.12 5.18
CA THR A 322 4.59 3.04 6.08
C THR A 322 5.79 3.60 5.33
N TYR A 323 6.03 4.91 5.37
CA TYR A 323 7.16 5.57 4.67
C TYR A 323 7.30 5.22 3.18
N SER A 324 6.20 4.87 2.50
CA SER A 324 6.22 4.50 1.08
C SER A 324 6.11 5.74 0.19
N ILE A 325 6.96 5.84 -0.83
CA ILE A 325 7.13 7.02 -1.67
C ILE A 325 7.00 6.63 -3.16
N ALA A 326 5.96 7.11 -3.83
CA ALA A 326 5.72 6.94 -5.25
C ALA A 326 5.82 8.30 -5.97
N THR A 327 7.00 8.59 -6.54
CA THR A 327 7.31 9.89 -7.18
C THR A 327 7.34 9.81 -8.70
N GLY A 328 7.47 8.61 -9.28
CA GLY A 328 7.37 8.43 -10.73
C GLY A 328 5.90 8.46 -11.19
N ASP A 329 5.65 8.95 -12.41
CA ASP A 329 4.34 8.85 -13.02
C ASP A 329 3.96 7.37 -13.24
N ALA A 330 2.70 7.03 -12.97
CA ALA A 330 2.15 5.69 -12.96
C ALA A 330 2.95 4.68 -12.11
N SER A 331 3.69 5.17 -11.11
CA SER A 331 4.49 4.32 -10.22
C SER A 331 3.67 3.74 -9.06
N THR A 332 4.11 2.62 -8.51
CA THR A 332 3.50 1.96 -7.35
C THR A 332 4.56 1.65 -6.29
N ALA A 333 4.43 2.21 -5.09
CA ALA A 333 5.24 1.90 -3.92
C ALA A 333 4.34 1.28 -2.83
N MET A 334 4.61 0.04 -2.40
CA MET A 334 3.76 -0.64 -1.41
C MET A 334 4.56 -1.42 -0.36
N GLY A 335 4.41 -1.06 0.91
CA GLY A 335 5.01 -1.74 2.05
C GLY A 335 5.63 -0.76 3.04
N ASP A 336 6.81 -1.08 3.56
CA ASP A 336 7.51 -0.25 4.54
C ASP A 336 8.82 0.29 3.95
N HIS A 337 8.99 1.60 3.95
CA HIS A 337 10.14 2.30 3.35
C HIS A 337 10.38 1.96 1.86
N THR A 338 9.32 1.79 1.07
CA THR A 338 9.46 1.51 -0.37
C THR A 338 9.53 2.79 -1.20
N ILE A 339 10.35 2.80 -2.26
CA ILE A 339 10.54 3.97 -3.13
C ILE A 339 10.35 3.55 -4.60
N ALA A 340 9.33 4.10 -5.26
CA ALA A 340 9.11 3.95 -6.69
C ALA A 340 9.26 5.31 -7.37
N SER A 341 10.44 5.59 -7.94
CA SER A 341 10.78 6.90 -8.52
C SER A 341 10.93 6.89 -10.04
N GLY A 342 10.98 5.71 -10.67
CA GLY A 342 10.95 5.59 -12.12
C GLY A 342 9.54 5.75 -12.70
N LEU A 343 9.43 6.26 -13.92
CA LEU A 343 8.19 6.24 -14.71
C LEU A 343 7.69 4.79 -14.87
N VAL A 344 6.42 4.50 -14.58
CA VAL A 344 5.80 3.15 -14.56
C VAL A 344 6.56 2.13 -13.68
N SER A 345 7.28 2.59 -12.65
CA SER A 345 8.02 1.68 -11.76
C SER A 345 7.15 1.05 -10.68
N THR A 346 7.56 -0.09 -10.13
CA THR A 346 6.87 -0.78 -9.03
C THR A 346 7.87 -1.20 -7.95
N ALA A 347 7.73 -0.70 -6.73
CA ALA A 347 8.49 -1.12 -5.55
C ALA A 347 7.55 -1.74 -4.51
N MET A 348 7.81 -2.96 -4.04
CA MET A 348 6.99 -3.61 -3.01
C MET A 348 7.83 -4.34 -1.96
N GLY A 349 7.41 -4.29 -0.68
CA GLY A 349 8.02 -5.02 0.43
C GLY A 349 8.64 -4.11 1.50
N PHE A 350 9.86 -4.38 1.94
CA PHE A 350 10.58 -3.58 2.94
C PHE A 350 11.83 -2.96 2.31
N GLN A 351 12.03 -1.64 2.42
CA GLN A 351 13.23 -0.95 1.91
C GLN A 351 13.56 -1.20 0.43
N SER A 352 12.56 -1.50 -0.41
CA SER A 352 12.78 -1.74 -1.84
C SER A 352 12.71 -0.46 -2.65
N GLU A 353 13.64 -0.27 -3.60
CA GLU A 353 13.78 0.91 -4.47
C GLU A 353 13.70 0.50 -5.95
N ALA A 354 12.71 1.03 -6.67
CA ALA A 354 12.57 0.93 -8.12
C ALA A 354 12.75 2.31 -8.76
N SER A 355 13.98 2.60 -9.22
CA SER A 355 14.35 3.92 -9.74
C SER A 355 14.53 3.96 -11.27
N GLY A 356 14.57 2.81 -11.93
CA GLY A 356 14.57 2.72 -13.39
C GLY A 356 13.17 2.90 -13.98
N GLU A 357 13.06 3.46 -15.17
CA GLU A 357 11.78 3.51 -15.89
C GLU A 357 11.31 2.08 -16.23
N SER A 358 10.02 1.80 -16.02
CA SER A 358 9.40 0.47 -16.12
C SER A 358 10.06 -0.61 -15.26
N SER A 359 10.79 -0.24 -14.20
CA SER A 359 11.48 -1.18 -13.32
C SER A 359 10.58 -1.72 -12.21
N THR A 360 10.87 -2.94 -11.75
CA THR A 360 10.16 -3.60 -10.65
C THR A 360 11.13 -4.09 -9.59
N ALA A 361 10.92 -3.74 -8.32
CA ALA A 361 11.68 -4.19 -7.16
C ALA A 361 10.71 -4.82 -6.13
N ILE A 362 10.83 -6.12 -5.85
CA ILE A 362 9.91 -6.81 -4.92
C ILE A 362 10.68 -7.63 -3.88
N GLY A 363 10.51 -7.30 -2.59
CA GLY A 363 11.06 -8.06 -1.49
C GLY A 363 11.65 -7.17 -0.40
N GLU A 364 12.76 -7.60 0.18
CA GLU A 364 13.43 -6.89 1.25
C GLU A 364 14.75 -6.33 0.73
N ASN A 365 14.86 -5.00 0.75
CA ASN A 365 16.05 -4.25 0.43
C ASN A 365 16.56 -4.46 -1.01
N ILE A 366 15.61 -4.53 -1.95
CA ILE A 366 15.86 -4.75 -3.37
C ILE A 366 16.00 -3.43 -4.13
N ASN A 367 17.01 -3.34 -4.99
CA ASN A 367 17.32 -2.20 -5.84
C ASN A 367 17.15 -2.58 -7.30
N SER A 368 16.18 -1.99 -8.00
CA SER A 368 16.01 -2.11 -9.45
C SER A 368 16.21 -0.73 -10.09
N LYS A 369 17.36 -0.52 -10.74
CA LYS A 369 17.80 0.82 -11.16
C LYS A 369 17.83 0.98 -12.68
N SER A 370 17.94 -0.10 -13.45
CA SER A 370 17.96 -0.04 -14.91
C SER A 370 16.55 0.02 -15.51
N TYR A 371 16.43 0.61 -16.69
CA TYR A 371 15.23 0.61 -17.52
C TYR A 371 14.70 -0.82 -17.72
N ALA A 372 13.43 -1.07 -17.39
CA ALA A 372 12.77 -2.37 -17.51
C ALA A 372 13.48 -3.54 -16.77
N GLU A 373 14.19 -3.26 -15.68
CA GLU A 373 14.76 -4.29 -14.80
C GLU A 373 13.72 -4.83 -13.82
N VAL A 374 13.68 -6.15 -13.63
CA VAL A 374 12.89 -6.79 -12.57
C VAL A 374 13.83 -7.43 -11.55
N ALA A 375 13.82 -6.94 -10.32
CA ALA A 375 14.60 -7.49 -9.22
C ALA A 375 13.68 -8.01 -8.11
N VAL A 376 14.01 -9.18 -7.55
CA VAL A 376 13.24 -9.79 -6.46
C VAL A 376 14.13 -10.39 -5.37
N GLY A 377 13.59 -10.66 -4.19
CA GLY A 377 14.25 -11.46 -3.14
C GLY A 377 14.72 -10.63 -1.94
N LEU A 378 15.95 -10.85 -1.51
CA LEU A 378 16.54 -10.20 -0.33
C LEU A 378 17.95 -9.63 -0.64
N ASN A 379 18.20 -8.36 -0.29
CA ASN A 379 19.53 -7.74 -0.32
C ASN A 379 20.32 -7.99 -1.63
N ASN A 380 19.73 -7.61 -2.78
CA ASN A 380 20.44 -7.72 -4.06
C ASN A 380 21.62 -6.74 -4.12
N THR A 381 22.56 -6.96 -5.04
CA THR A 381 23.70 -6.04 -5.17
C THR A 381 23.26 -4.69 -5.72
N ILE A 382 23.87 -3.62 -5.22
CA ILE A 382 23.65 -2.27 -5.73
C ILE A 382 24.35 -2.16 -7.08
N TYR A 383 23.56 -1.92 -8.12
CA TYR A 383 23.99 -1.83 -9.51
C TYR A 383 23.84 -0.40 -10.01
N THR A 384 24.87 0.13 -10.68
CA THR A 384 24.79 1.42 -11.39
C THR A 384 24.54 1.13 -12.86
N PRO A 385 23.32 1.34 -13.37
CA PRO A 385 22.98 1.10 -14.77
C PRO A 385 23.57 2.17 -15.69
N ILE A 386 23.72 1.82 -16.97
CA ILE A 386 23.99 2.80 -18.03
C ILE A 386 22.68 3.43 -18.50
N GLY A 387 21.63 2.62 -18.66
CA GLY A 387 20.32 3.06 -19.13
C GLY A 387 19.27 3.00 -18.02
N ALA A 388 19.14 4.07 -17.23
CA ALA A 388 18.05 4.18 -16.24
C ALA A 388 16.69 4.49 -16.89
N THR A 389 16.67 5.21 -18.01
CA THR A 389 15.47 5.65 -18.75
C THR A 389 15.45 5.16 -20.21
N ALA A 390 16.35 4.27 -20.58
CA ALA A 390 16.44 3.73 -21.94
C ALA A 390 17.08 2.34 -21.93
N TYR A 391 16.77 1.55 -22.95
CA TYR A 391 17.33 0.21 -23.10
C TYR A 391 18.84 0.24 -23.39
N ASP A 392 19.65 -0.33 -22.50
CA ASP A 392 21.06 -0.60 -22.73
C ASP A 392 21.34 -2.11 -22.68
N VAL A 393 21.97 -2.66 -23.70
CA VAL A 393 22.20 -4.12 -23.80
C VAL A 393 23.07 -4.67 -22.67
N THR A 394 23.93 -3.84 -22.06
CA THR A 394 24.85 -4.24 -21.00
C THR A 394 24.23 -4.25 -19.62
N ASP A 395 23.02 -3.69 -19.47
CA ASP A 395 22.31 -3.63 -18.21
C ASP A 395 21.58 -4.92 -17.84
N ARG A 396 21.25 -5.05 -16.55
CA ARG A 396 20.40 -6.12 -16.01
C ARG A 396 18.99 -6.03 -16.57
N ALA A 397 18.42 -7.16 -16.97
CA ALA A 397 17.00 -7.32 -17.26
C ALA A 397 16.26 -7.95 -16.07
N PHE A 398 16.91 -8.88 -15.36
CA PHE A 398 16.32 -9.59 -14.23
C PHE A 398 17.37 -9.93 -13.17
N GLY A 399 17.02 -9.84 -11.89
CA GLY A 399 17.89 -10.19 -10.75
C GLY A 399 17.14 -10.85 -9.60
N VAL A 400 17.78 -11.80 -8.93
CA VAL A 400 17.29 -12.39 -7.67
C VAL A 400 18.33 -12.16 -6.57
N GLY A 401 18.00 -11.31 -5.61
CA GLY A 401 18.80 -11.07 -4.41
C GLY A 401 18.72 -12.24 -3.44
N ILE A 402 19.88 -12.67 -2.91
CA ILE A 402 20.02 -13.70 -1.87
C ILE A 402 20.99 -13.26 -0.76
N GLY A 403 21.22 -11.96 -0.61
CA GLY A 403 22.14 -11.42 0.38
C GLY A 403 21.60 -11.61 1.80
N ALA A 404 22.48 -11.88 2.76
CA ALA A 404 22.06 -12.11 4.15
C ALA A 404 21.64 -10.81 4.86
N ASP A 405 22.30 -9.69 4.51
CA ASP A 405 22.10 -8.36 5.08
C ASP A 405 22.68 -7.29 4.12
N ASP A 406 22.57 -6.01 4.51
CA ASP A 406 23.07 -4.86 3.75
C ASP A 406 24.59 -4.88 3.47
N MET A 407 25.37 -5.49 4.37
CA MET A 407 26.83 -5.61 4.23
C MET A 407 27.22 -6.82 3.38
N ASN A 408 26.29 -7.76 3.20
CA ASN A 408 26.49 -9.04 2.52
C ASN A 408 25.50 -9.21 1.36
N ARG A 409 25.29 -8.14 0.57
CA ARG A 409 24.44 -8.15 -0.63
C ARG A 409 24.95 -9.11 -1.70
N LYS A 410 24.05 -9.90 -2.27
CA LYS A 410 24.37 -10.95 -3.26
C LYS A 410 23.25 -11.14 -4.26
N ASP A 411 23.61 -11.46 -5.50
CA ASP A 411 22.67 -11.92 -6.51
C ASP A 411 22.87 -13.42 -6.77
N GLY A 412 21.80 -14.20 -6.57
CA GLY A 412 21.81 -15.64 -6.85
C GLY A 412 21.57 -15.95 -8.33
N LEU A 413 20.87 -15.04 -9.02
CA LEU A 413 20.59 -15.10 -10.45
C LEU A 413 20.59 -13.69 -11.01
N VAL A 414 21.31 -13.47 -12.11
CA VAL A 414 21.27 -12.22 -12.90
C VAL A 414 21.13 -12.56 -14.36
N VAL A 415 20.19 -11.91 -15.06
CA VAL A 415 20.05 -11.96 -16.51
C VAL A 415 20.29 -10.56 -17.04
N TYR A 416 21.24 -10.41 -17.95
CA TYR A 416 21.51 -9.17 -18.67
C TYR A 416 20.65 -9.06 -19.92
N LYS A 417 20.43 -7.83 -20.39
CA LYS A 417 19.69 -7.53 -21.62
C LYS A 417 20.35 -8.13 -22.88
N THR A 418 21.65 -8.40 -22.85
CA THR A 418 22.37 -9.23 -23.85
C THR A 418 21.86 -10.68 -23.94
N GLY A 419 21.11 -11.17 -22.94
CA GLY A 419 20.72 -12.57 -22.79
C GLY A 419 21.74 -13.42 -22.02
N ASN A 420 22.84 -12.81 -21.53
CA ASN A 420 23.78 -13.47 -20.64
C ASN A 420 23.13 -13.72 -19.27
N THR A 421 23.29 -14.94 -18.75
CA THR A 421 22.72 -15.34 -17.45
C THR A 421 23.84 -15.81 -16.53
N PHE A 422 23.80 -15.33 -15.29
CA PHE A 422 24.70 -15.68 -14.21
C PHE A 422 23.89 -16.33 -13.09
N ILE A 423 24.33 -17.49 -12.60
CA ILE A 423 23.79 -18.15 -11.41
C ILE A 423 24.96 -18.37 -10.45
N SER A 424 24.87 -17.86 -9.23
CA SER A 424 25.92 -18.02 -8.21
C SER A 424 25.33 -18.41 -6.87
N ASN A 425 26.05 -19.29 -6.16
CA ASN A 425 25.81 -19.63 -4.76
C ASN A 425 26.82 -18.99 -3.81
N ASP A 426 27.90 -18.38 -4.32
CA ASP A 426 29.03 -17.88 -3.51
C ASP A 426 28.99 -16.37 -3.30
N GLY A 427 28.25 -15.63 -4.13
CA GLY A 427 28.04 -14.19 -3.97
C GLY A 427 29.20 -13.32 -4.44
N ASN A 428 30.10 -13.82 -5.26
CA ASN A 428 31.08 -12.96 -5.91
C ASN A 428 30.46 -12.30 -7.15
N THR A 429 30.61 -10.97 -7.23
CA THR A 429 30.14 -10.14 -8.34
C THR A 429 30.62 -10.66 -9.70
N PRO A 430 29.81 -10.59 -10.77
CA PRO A 430 30.25 -11.00 -12.10
C PRO A 430 31.36 -10.06 -12.60
N ALA A 431 32.57 -10.59 -12.80
CA ALA A 431 33.41 -10.06 -13.86
C ALA A 431 32.74 -10.46 -15.18
N ASN A 432 32.46 -9.47 -16.03
CA ASN A 432 31.83 -9.63 -17.34
C ASN A 432 32.35 -10.90 -18.07
N GLY A 433 31.47 -11.87 -18.36
CA GLY A 433 31.78 -12.94 -19.32
C GLY A 433 31.90 -14.38 -18.81
N THR A 434 31.30 -14.80 -17.69
CA THR A 434 31.27 -16.24 -17.33
C THR A 434 29.87 -16.71 -16.96
N THR A 435 29.25 -17.51 -17.85
CA THR A 435 28.10 -18.37 -17.53
C THR A 435 28.56 -19.48 -16.59
N SER A 436 28.31 -19.35 -15.28
CA SER A 436 28.51 -20.44 -14.32
C SER A 436 27.21 -21.23 -14.20
N ILE A 437 27.25 -22.50 -14.62
CA ILE A 437 26.12 -23.43 -14.62
C ILE A 437 26.60 -24.69 -13.90
N ILE A 438 26.48 -24.76 -12.57
CA ILE A 438 26.24 -26.04 -11.86
C ILE A 438 25.42 -25.77 -10.59
N PRO A 439 24.21 -26.36 -10.46
CA PRO A 439 23.57 -26.58 -9.16
C PRO A 439 24.13 -27.86 -8.50
N THR A 440 24.36 -27.81 -7.19
CA THR A 440 24.32 -29.00 -6.32
C THR A 440 23.08 -28.77 -5.46
N TYR A 441 21.96 -29.48 -5.62
CA TYR A 441 21.72 -30.90 -5.31
C TYR A 441 20.63 -31.50 -6.19
N GLY A 442 20.85 -32.75 -6.64
CA GLY A 442 19.79 -33.71 -6.98
C GLY A 442 19.03 -33.47 -8.29
N VAL A 443 19.29 -34.36 -9.26
CA VAL A 443 18.74 -34.46 -10.63
C VAL A 443 19.17 -33.37 -11.63
N ALA A 444 19.73 -33.85 -12.75
CA ALA A 444 20.52 -33.11 -13.70
C ALA A 444 19.76 -32.03 -14.49
N ALA A 445 20.39 -30.87 -14.65
CA ALA A 445 20.25 -30.07 -15.86
C ALA A 445 21.62 -29.42 -16.21
N LEU A 446 22.25 -29.94 -17.26
CA LEU A 446 23.35 -29.31 -17.99
C LEU A 446 22.77 -28.16 -18.84
N GLN A 447 23.34 -26.96 -18.78
CA GLN A 447 23.09 -25.91 -19.79
C GLN A 447 24.40 -25.50 -20.48
N VAL A 448 24.36 -25.53 -21.81
CA VAL A 448 25.44 -25.22 -22.77
C VAL A 448 25.07 -23.91 -23.46
N ARG A 449 25.99 -22.95 -23.57
CA ARG A 449 25.85 -21.83 -24.53
C ARG A 449 27.19 -21.49 -25.21
N SER A 450 27.09 -21.30 -26.53
CA SER A 450 28.17 -21.26 -27.52
C SER A 450 28.80 -19.88 -27.68
N THR A 451 30.12 -19.79 -27.48
CA THR A 451 30.97 -18.64 -27.86
C THR A 451 32.30 -19.09 -28.48
N GLY A 452 32.27 -20.01 -29.44
CA GLY A 452 33.45 -20.35 -30.25
C GLY A 452 34.50 -21.28 -29.62
N ASP A 453 34.59 -21.38 -28.29
CA ASP A 453 35.76 -22.02 -27.64
C ASP A 453 35.49 -23.30 -26.82
N GLY A 454 34.27 -23.83 -26.82
CA GLY A 454 33.95 -25.16 -26.25
C GLY A 454 33.42 -25.22 -24.82
N LEU A 455 33.25 -26.44 -24.31
CA LEU A 455 32.72 -26.77 -22.98
C LEU A 455 33.87 -27.03 -22.00
N ASN A 456 33.93 -26.27 -20.90
CA ASN A 456 34.89 -26.44 -19.83
C ASN A 456 34.17 -27.00 -18.58
N LEU A 457 34.57 -28.20 -18.13
CA LEU A 457 34.09 -28.80 -16.89
C LEU A 457 35.26 -28.83 -15.89
N ARG A 458 35.23 -27.96 -14.89
CA ARG A 458 36.28 -27.84 -13.88
C ARG A 458 35.88 -28.55 -12.59
N THR A 459 36.78 -29.38 -12.06
CA THR A 459 36.63 -29.99 -10.74
C THR A 459 37.68 -29.41 -9.79
N GLY A 460 37.29 -28.42 -8.97
CA GLY A 460 38.13 -27.90 -7.87
C GLY A 460 39.10 -26.75 -8.21
N THR A 461 40.01 -26.43 -7.27
CA THR A 461 40.91 -25.26 -7.31
C THR A 461 42.21 -25.47 -8.10
N SER A 462 42.54 -26.71 -8.46
CA SER A 462 43.71 -27.05 -9.29
C SER A 462 43.43 -26.92 -10.79
N ASN A 463 44.49 -26.75 -11.61
CA ASN A 463 44.46 -26.63 -13.09
C ASN A 463 43.98 -27.90 -13.84
N ASN A 464 43.21 -28.78 -13.19
CA ASN A 464 42.70 -30.00 -13.78
C ASN A 464 41.24 -29.77 -14.21
N SER A 465 41.03 -29.51 -15.51
CA SER A 465 39.71 -29.41 -16.12
C SER A 465 39.58 -30.39 -17.29
N LEU A 466 38.37 -30.91 -17.51
CA LEU A 466 38.00 -31.55 -18.77
C LEU A 466 37.57 -30.45 -19.73
N ASN A 467 38.42 -30.18 -20.72
CA ASN A 467 38.17 -29.17 -21.75
C ASN A 467 37.78 -29.88 -23.05
N ILE A 468 36.59 -29.57 -23.58
CA ILE A 468 36.08 -30.07 -24.85
C ILE A 468 35.89 -28.88 -25.79
N ALA A 469 36.87 -28.62 -26.65
CA ALA A 469 36.83 -27.51 -27.59
C ALA A 469 36.36 -27.95 -29.00
N LYS A 470 35.51 -27.12 -29.63
CA LYS A 470 35.21 -27.20 -31.07
C LYS A 470 36.22 -26.32 -31.80
N ALA A 471 36.98 -26.87 -32.74
CA ALA A 471 37.87 -26.05 -33.56
C ALA A 471 37.05 -25.08 -34.46
N THR A 472 37.46 -23.82 -34.53
CA THR A 472 36.82 -22.77 -35.34
C THR A 472 37.00 -23.03 -36.83
N THR A 473 35.87 -23.35 -37.50
CA THR A 473 35.59 -23.46 -38.94
C THR A 473 36.36 -24.51 -39.77
N PRO A 474 35.67 -25.20 -40.71
CA PRO A 474 36.25 -26.31 -41.46
C PRO A 474 37.07 -25.80 -42.65
N SER A 475 38.38 -25.82 -42.54
CA SER A 475 39.29 -25.76 -43.66
C SER A 475 40.30 -26.93 -43.56
N ASN A 476 39.90 -28.07 -44.13
CA ASN A 476 40.71 -29.25 -44.41
C ASN A 476 41.41 -29.91 -43.21
N GLY A 477 40.74 -30.88 -42.59
CA GLY A 477 41.34 -31.83 -41.63
C GLY A 477 41.04 -31.56 -40.15
N ASP A 478 40.02 -30.76 -39.86
CA ASP A 478 39.86 -30.16 -38.53
C ASP A 478 39.31 -31.09 -37.44
N ARG A 479 39.77 -30.80 -36.23
CA ARG A 479 39.49 -31.51 -34.98
C ARG A 479 38.02 -31.31 -34.59
N TYR A 480 37.27 -32.40 -34.53
CA TYR A 480 35.89 -32.44 -34.04
C TYR A 480 35.83 -32.24 -32.52
N ILE A 481 36.76 -32.87 -31.80
CA ILE A 481 36.96 -32.71 -30.35
C ILE A 481 38.46 -32.58 -30.11
N ALA A 482 38.92 -31.56 -29.40
CA ALA A 482 40.28 -31.50 -28.87
C ALA A 482 40.28 -31.77 -27.36
N PHE A 483 41.25 -32.56 -26.90
CA PHE A 483 41.55 -32.78 -25.49
C PHE A 483 42.83 -32.02 -25.16
N GLY A 484 42.81 -31.24 -24.09
CA GLY A 484 43.93 -30.39 -23.71
C GLY A 484 43.85 -29.95 -22.27
N HIS A 485 44.96 -29.39 -21.79
CA HIS A 485 45.03 -28.73 -20.50
C HIS A 485 45.06 -27.21 -20.68
N MET A 486 44.43 -26.51 -19.76
CA MET A 486 44.50 -25.04 -19.68
C MET A 486 45.64 -24.67 -18.74
N ASN A 487 46.58 -23.84 -19.20
CA ASN A 487 47.62 -23.26 -18.35
C ASN A 487 47.61 -21.73 -18.51
N SER A 488 47.26 -21.02 -17.45
CA SER A 488 47.18 -19.54 -17.42
C SER A 488 46.50 -18.93 -18.65
N GLY A 489 45.35 -19.48 -19.05
CA GLY A 489 44.55 -19.00 -20.18
C GLY A 489 44.94 -19.56 -21.56
N ASN A 490 46.03 -20.31 -21.67
CA ASN A 490 46.42 -20.96 -22.93
C ASN A 490 46.02 -22.43 -22.94
N PHE A 491 45.30 -22.85 -23.99
CA PHE A 491 44.94 -24.24 -24.23
C PHE A 491 46.08 -24.97 -24.94
N THR A 492 46.58 -26.05 -24.35
CA THR A 492 47.60 -26.91 -24.97
C THR A 492 47.00 -28.27 -25.32
N ASP A 493 47.03 -28.61 -26.61
CA ASP A 493 46.54 -29.88 -27.13
C ASP A 493 47.36 -31.08 -26.66
N ILE A 494 46.70 -32.06 -26.06
CA ILE A 494 47.32 -33.36 -25.73
C ILE A 494 46.75 -34.50 -26.58
N GLY A 495 45.62 -34.28 -27.26
CA GLY A 495 45.06 -35.20 -28.24
C GLY A 495 43.83 -34.61 -28.93
N SER A 496 43.35 -35.26 -29.98
CA SER A 496 42.15 -34.81 -30.69
C SER A 496 41.46 -35.94 -31.44
N ILE A 497 40.15 -35.82 -31.61
CA ILE A 497 39.36 -36.60 -32.54
C ILE A 497 39.13 -35.73 -33.78
N THR A 498 39.61 -36.15 -34.94
CA THR A 498 39.39 -35.47 -36.23
C THR A 498 38.43 -36.28 -37.09
N ALA A 499 37.54 -35.60 -37.82
CA ALA A 499 36.71 -36.21 -38.85
C ALA A 499 37.13 -35.65 -40.22
N ALA A 500 37.26 -36.52 -41.22
CA ALA A 500 37.53 -36.07 -42.58
C ALA A 500 36.35 -35.26 -43.12
N SER A 501 36.60 -34.19 -43.88
CA SER A 501 35.56 -33.33 -44.45
C SER A 501 34.57 -34.17 -45.28
N GLY A 502 33.35 -34.34 -44.78
CA GLY A 502 32.28 -35.09 -45.45
C GLY A 502 32.30 -36.62 -45.32
N GLY A 503 33.13 -37.21 -44.44
CA GLY A 503 33.25 -38.66 -44.30
C GLY A 503 32.81 -39.23 -42.92
N THR A 504 32.41 -40.50 -42.90
CA THR A 504 32.10 -41.30 -41.69
C THR A 504 33.34 -41.79 -40.94
N ALA A 505 34.55 -41.40 -41.37
CA ALA A 505 35.81 -41.84 -40.78
C ALA A 505 36.28 -40.89 -39.67
N VAL A 506 36.62 -41.48 -38.51
CA VAL A 506 37.10 -40.79 -37.31
C VAL A 506 38.55 -41.21 -37.04
N ALA A 507 39.43 -40.25 -36.78
CA ALA A 507 40.81 -40.52 -36.36
C ALA A 507 41.06 -40.02 -34.93
N TYR A 508 41.74 -40.85 -34.13
CA TYR A 508 42.14 -40.57 -32.76
C TYR A 508 43.63 -40.21 -32.76
N ASN A 509 43.94 -38.94 -32.51
CA ASN A 509 45.31 -38.42 -32.58
C ASN A 509 45.84 -38.15 -31.16
N THR A 510 47.09 -38.54 -30.92
CA THR A 510 47.85 -38.20 -29.70
C THR A 510 49.07 -37.36 -30.07
N THR A 511 49.42 -36.36 -29.25
CA THR A 511 50.56 -35.48 -29.54
C THR A 511 51.88 -36.24 -29.42
N SER A 512 52.70 -36.18 -30.47
CA SER A 512 54.02 -36.85 -30.55
C SER A 512 55.07 -35.97 -31.24
N ASP A 513 55.00 -34.65 -31.03
CA ASP A 513 55.94 -33.68 -31.62
C ASP A 513 57.35 -33.83 -31.02
N PHE A 514 58.39 -33.79 -31.87
CA PHE A 514 59.78 -33.96 -31.42
C PHE A 514 60.23 -32.86 -30.47
N ARG A 515 59.69 -31.64 -30.59
CA ARG A 515 60.04 -30.48 -29.74
C ARG A 515 59.57 -30.66 -28.29
N LEU A 516 58.62 -31.56 -28.08
CA LEU A 516 58.08 -31.90 -26.77
C LEU A 516 58.79 -33.11 -26.14
N LYS A 517 59.83 -33.65 -26.79
CA LYS A 517 60.52 -34.88 -26.38
C LYS A 517 62.02 -34.69 -26.30
N ILE A 518 62.66 -35.49 -25.45
CA ILE A 518 64.11 -35.65 -25.40
C ILE A 518 64.44 -36.99 -26.07
N ASP A 519 65.36 -37.00 -27.02
CA ASP A 519 65.82 -38.23 -27.67
C ASP A 519 66.79 -38.99 -26.75
N ASN A 520 66.43 -40.24 -26.47
CA ASN A 520 67.21 -41.16 -25.61
C ASN A 520 67.81 -42.33 -26.42
N GLY A 521 67.85 -42.22 -27.75
CA GLY A 521 68.41 -43.24 -28.64
C GLY A 521 67.41 -44.30 -29.09
N ILE A 522 67.91 -45.25 -29.91
CA ILE A 522 67.10 -46.30 -30.56
C ILE A 522 66.73 -47.39 -29.53
N TYR A 523 65.44 -47.77 -29.51
CA TYR A 523 64.96 -48.88 -28.70
C TYR A 523 65.34 -50.24 -29.35
N ASN A 524 66.20 -51.01 -28.68
CA ASN A 524 66.78 -52.28 -29.17
C ASN A 524 66.44 -53.49 -28.28
N LYS A 525 65.33 -53.41 -27.56
CA LYS A 525 64.83 -54.48 -26.67
C LYS A 525 63.47 -55.00 -27.11
N GLY A 526 63.02 -54.66 -28.33
CA GLY A 526 61.70 -54.99 -28.84
C GLY A 526 61.39 -56.48 -28.78
N LEU A 527 62.27 -57.31 -29.33
CA LEU A 527 62.08 -58.74 -29.43
C LEU A 527 62.12 -59.41 -28.05
N ASN A 528 63.03 -58.98 -27.18
CA ASN A 528 63.12 -59.51 -25.81
C ASN A 528 61.87 -59.15 -24.99
N THR A 529 61.41 -57.90 -25.06
CA THR A 529 60.18 -57.46 -24.38
C THR A 529 58.97 -58.22 -24.91
N LEU A 530 58.80 -58.34 -26.23
CA LEU A 530 57.66 -59.03 -26.84
C LEU A 530 57.59 -60.51 -26.45
N ASN A 531 58.74 -61.20 -26.41
CA ASN A 531 58.81 -62.62 -26.02
C ASN A 531 58.40 -62.89 -24.57
N GLN A 532 58.44 -61.88 -23.70
CA GLN A 532 58.04 -62.00 -22.30
C GLN A 532 56.56 -61.68 -22.08
N ILE A 533 55.86 -61.11 -23.07
CA ILE A 533 54.43 -60.79 -22.98
C ILE A 533 53.61 -62.06 -23.21
N LYS A 534 52.72 -62.37 -22.28
CA LYS A 534 51.79 -63.51 -22.37
C LYS A 534 50.44 -63.05 -22.91
N ILE A 535 49.97 -63.70 -23.96
CA ILE A 535 48.62 -63.51 -24.49
C ILE A 535 47.72 -64.60 -23.92
N HIS A 536 46.59 -64.18 -23.35
CA HIS A 536 45.59 -65.05 -22.74
C HIS A 536 44.31 -65.02 -23.55
N ASN A 537 43.68 -66.19 -23.68
CA ASN A 537 42.26 -66.27 -23.97
C ASN A 537 41.54 -66.24 -22.63
N TYR A 538 40.64 -65.28 -22.43
CA TYR A 538 39.92 -65.12 -21.17
C TYR A 538 38.42 -65.02 -21.40
N THR A 539 37.65 -65.15 -20.32
CA THR A 539 36.19 -65.03 -20.34
C THR A 539 35.78 -64.01 -19.28
N TRP A 540 35.02 -63.00 -19.67
CA TRP A 540 34.52 -61.97 -18.76
C TRP A 540 33.65 -62.60 -17.67
N LYS A 541 33.92 -62.25 -16.40
CA LYS A 541 33.27 -62.89 -15.24
C LYS A 541 31.75 -62.65 -15.21
N GLU A 542 31.28 -61.45 -15.57
CA GLU A 542 29.85 -61.09 -15.57
C GLU A 542 29.15 -61.45 -16.88
N THR A 543 29.63 -60.90 -18.01
CA THR A 543 28.96 -61.06 -19.31
C THR A 543 29.18 -62.42 -19.96
N LYS A 544 30.14 -63.21 -19.46
CA LYS A 544 30.58 -64.51 -20.00
C LYS A 544 31.10 -64.47 -21.44
N GLY A 545 31.32 -63.27 -21.99
CA GLY A 545 31.95 -63.10 -23.31
C GLY A 545 33.39 -63.61 -23.30
N LYS A 546 33.81 -64.28 -24.37
CA LYS A 546 35.19 -64.75 -24.55
C LYS A 546 35.97 -63.73 -25.37
N ASP A 547 37.22 -63.49 -24.99
CA ASP A 547 38.09 -62.55 -25.68
C ASP A 547 39.57 -62.94 -25.53
N ILE A 548 40.43 -62.28 -26.29
CA ILE A 548 41.89 -62.44 -26.28
C ILE A 548 42.55 -61.14 -25.85
N GLY A 549 43.63 -61.24 -25.07
CA GLY A 549 44.37 -60.05 -24.66
C GLY A 549 45.44 -60.34 -23.62
N VAL A 550 45.88 -59.30 -22.93
CA VAL A 550 46.86 -59.39 -21.85
C VAL A 550 46.19 -59.07 -20.51
N PHE A 551 46.69 -59.65 -19.43
CA PHE A 551 46.34 -59.20 -18.09
C PHE A 551 47.26 -58.05 -17.68
N ALA A 552 46.66 -56.94 -17.25
CA ALA A 552 47.36 -55.71 -16.92
C ALA A 552 48.46 -55.91 -15.87
N GLN A 553 48.19 -56.73 -14.85
CA GLN A 553 49.12 -57.03 -13.76
C GLN A 553 50.37 -57.78 -14.23
N GLU A 554 50.22 -58.66 -15.23
CA GLU A 554 51.35 -59.39 -15.82
C GLU A 554 52.15 -58.50 -16.76
N LEU A 555 51.45 -57.73 -17.61
CA LEU A 555 52.10 -56.82 -18.55
C LEU A 555 52.89 -55.74 -17.81
N TYR A 556 52.41 -55.25 -16.66
CA TYR A 556 53.12 -54.23 -15.87
C TYR A 556 54.53 -54.67 -15.44
N LYS A 557 54.74 -55.97 -15.19
CA LYS A 557 56.05 -56.52 -14.80
C LYS A 557 57.06 -56.50 -15.96
N VAL A 558 56.58 -56.55 -17.20
CA VAL A 558 57.39 -56.67 -18.41
C VAL A 558 57.54 -55.31 -19.11
N PHE A 559 56.46 -54.55 -19.21
CA PHE A 559 56.40 -53.25 -19.87
C PHE A 559 55.45 -52.30 -19.11
N PRO A 560 55.90 -51.74 -17.98
CA PRO A 560 55.06 -50.92 -17.10
C PRO A 560 54.51 -49.67 -17.79
N GLY A 561 55.21 -49.14 -18.81
CA GLY A 561 54.79 -47.95 -19.55
C GLY A 561 53.49 -48.09 -20.36
N ALA A 562 52.98 -49.30 -20.58
CA ALA A 562 51.69 -49.54 -21.23
C ALA A 562 50.54 -49.77 -20.25
N VAL A 563 50.79 -49.73 -18.93
CA VAL A 563 49.79 -50.12 -17.92
C VAL A 563 49.61 -49.02 -16.89
N SER A 564 48.36 -48.57 -16.74
CA SER A 564 47.95 -47.72 -15.64
C SER A 564 47.73 -48.59 -14.40
N LYS A 565 48.61 -48.42 -13.41
CA LYS A 565 48.54 -49.15 -12.15
C LYS A 565 47.21 -48.87 -11.44
N GLY A 566 46.46 -49.93 -11.16
CA GLY A 566 45.27 -49.91 -10.33
C GLY A 566 45.61 -50.14 -8.87
N ASP A 567 44.58 -50.41 -8.07
CA ASP A 567 44.73 -50.78 -6.67
C ASP A 567 45.40 -52.17 -6.55
N ASP A 568 46.25 -52.34 -5.54
CA ASP A 568 46.94 -53.60 -5.22
C ASP A 568 46.05 -54.52 -4.36
N ASN A 569 44.85 -54.08 -3.97
CA ASN A 569 43.91 -54.87 -3.18
C ASN A 569 43.51 -56.18 -3.89
N GLU A 570 43.81 -57.32 -3.26
CA GLU A 570 43.42 -58.67 -3.70
C GLU A 570 41.93 -58.98 -3.42
N GLU A 571 41.06 -57.96 -3.34
CA GLU A 571 39.64 -58.19 -3.10
C GLU A 571 38.98 -58.86 -4.32
N THR A 572 38.37 -60.01 -4.06
CA THR A 572 37.65 -60.80 -5.08
C THR A 572 36.31 -60.18 -5.47
N ASN A 573 35.86 -59.14 -4.75
CA ASN A 573 34.62 -58.44 -5.02
C ASN A 573 34.82 -57.35 -6.08
N ILE A 574 34.33 -57.61 -7.29
CA ILE A 574 34.39 -56.70 -8.44
C ILE A 574 33.72 -55.34 -8.19
N ASN A 575 32.85 -55.25 -7.18
CA ASN A 575 32.09 -54.05 -6.84
C ASN A 575 32.81 -53.13 -5.86
N ASN A 576 33.95 -53.54 -5.29
CA ASN A 576 34.70 -52.77 -4.29
C ASN A 576 36.12 -52.37 -4.75
N ILE A 577 36.36 -52.36 -6.07
CA ILE A 577 37.64 -51.95 -6.65
C ILE A 577 37.64 -50.42 -6.80
N GLU A 578 38.42 -49.72 -5.97
CA GLU A 578 38.56 -48.25 -6.05
C GLU A 578 39.20 -47.80 -7.38
N LYS A 579 40.22 -48.53 -7.85
CA LYS A 579 40.90 -48.23 -9.11
C LYS A 579 41.27 -49.49 -9.88
N ARG A 580 40.70 -49.63 -11.08
CA ARG A 580 40.98 -50.77 -11.97
C ARG A 580 42.34 -50.61 -12.66
N TRP A 581 43.06 -51.73 -12.83
CA TRP A 581 44.22 -51.79 -13.71
C TRP A 581 43.77 -51.68 -15.16
N GLN A 582 44.46 -50.87 -15.96
CA GLN A 582 44.09 -50.61 -17.36
C GLN A 582 45.32 -50.72 -18.26
N VAL A 583 45.11 -51.19 -19.49
CA VAL A 583 46.17 -51.36 -20.50
C VAL A 583 45.92 -50.42 -21.67
N ASP A 584 46.95 -49.67 -22.05
CA ASP A 584 47.00 -48.91 -23.29
C ASP A 584 47.72 -49.74 -24.36
N TYR A 585 46.93 -50.50 -25.13
CA TYR A 585 47.45 -51.36 -26.21
C TYR A 585 48.20 -50.56 -27.29
N SER A 586 47.94 -49.27 -27.46
CA SER A 586 48.63 -48.44 -28.46
C SER A 586 50.14 -48.31 -28.17
N LYS A 587 50.53 -48.40 -26.89
CA LYS A 587 51.94 -48.35 -26.45
C LYS A 587 52.73 -49.61 -26.79
N LEU A 588 52.06 -50.71 -27.12
CA LEU A 588 52.73 -51.94 -27.57
C LEU A 588 53.13 -51.88 -29.05
N VAL A 589 52.51 -51.01 -29.85
CA VAL A 589 52.78 -50.89 -31.28
C VAL A 589 54.24 -50.51 -31.56
N PRO A 590 54.86 -49.50 -30.91
CA PRO A 590 56.27 -49.20 -31.10
C PRO A 590 57.21 -50.36 -30.73
N VAL A 591 56.87 -51.12 -29.67
CA VAL A 591 57.65 -52.29 -29.24
C VAL A 591 57.58 -53.40 -30.29
N LEU A 592 56.39 -53.64 -30.87
CA LEU A 592 56.20 -54.60 -31.95
C LEU A 592 56.97 -54.20 -33.22
N VAL A 593 56.99 -52.92 -33.57
CA VAL A 593 57.77 -52.39 -34.70
C VAL A 593 59.27 -52.64 -34.47
N ALA A 594 59.80 -52.30 -33.29
CA ALA A 594 61.19 -52.56 -32.94
C ALA A 594 61.53 -54.06 -32.98
N ALA A 595 60.66 -54.92 -32.43
CA ALA A 595 60.83 -56.37 -32.47
C ALA A 595 60.89 -56.91 -33.91
N THR A 596 60.05 -56.36 -34.80
CA THR A 596 60.00 -56.74 -36.22
C THR A 596 61.26 -56.29 -36.96
N GLN A 597 61.77 -55.08 -36.67
CA GLN A 597 63.03 -54.58 -37.22
C GLN A 597 64.23 -55.42 -36.75
N GLU A 598 64.29 -55.76 -35.46
CA GLU A 598 65.29 -56.66 -34.90
C GLU A 598 65.25 -58.04 -35.55
N LEU A 599 64.05 -58.60 -35.77
CA LEU A 599 63.86 -59.87 -36.45
C LEU A 599 64.30 -59.82 -37.91
N ALA A 600 63.99 -58.74 -38.63
CA ALA A 600 64.41 -58.52 -40.01
C ALA A 600 65.94 -58.44 -40.12
N ALA A 601 66.61 -57.71 -39.23
CA ALA A 601 68.07 -57.64 -39.17
C ALA A 601 68.71 -59.02 -38.92
N LYS A 602 68.10 -59.82 -38.02
CA LYS A 602 68.55 -61.19 -37.77
C LYS A 602 68.37 -62.11 -38.98
N ASN A 603 67.28 -61.95 -39.73
CA ASN A 603 67.05 -62.69 -40.97
C ASN A 603 68.07 -62.32 -42.06
N GLU A 604 68.39 -61.03 -42.22
CA GLU A 604 69.43 -60.59 -43.17
C GLU A 604 70.80 -61.18 -42.81
N GLN A 605 71.13 -61.24 -41.51
CA GLN A 605 72.36 -61.89 -41.04
C GLN A 605 72.35 -63.39 -41.37
N LEU A 606 71.25 -64.09 -41.12
CA LEU A 606 71.10 -65.51 -41.45
C LEU A 606 71.22 -65.76 -42.97
N GLU A 607 70.68 -64.89 -43.82
CA GLU A 607 70.82 -64.99 -45.27
C GLU A 607 72.27 -64.81 -45.73
N LYS A 608 73.01 -63.86 -45.15
CA LYS A 608 74.45 -63.67 -45.40
C LYS A 608 75.25 -64.90 -45.00
N GLU A 609 74.99 -65.47 -43.81
CA GLU A 609 75.62 -66.71 -43.37
C GLU A 609 75.29 -67.88 -44.32
N LEU A 610 74.03 -68.03 -44.72
CA LEU A 610 73.59 -69.04 -45.68
C LEU A 610 74.32 -68.91 -47.04
N ALA A 611 74.53 -67.69 -47.53
CA ALA A 611 75.27 -67.44 -48.76
C ALA A 611 76.74 -67.87 -48.66
N ILE A 612 77.39 -67.60 -47.53
CA ILE A 612 78.77 -68.05 -47.24
C ILE A 612 78.83 -69.58 -47.20
N TYR A 613 77.90 -70.24 -46.50
CA TYR A 613 77.84 -71.70 -46.43
C TYR A 613 77.60 -72.34 -47.80
N LYS A 614 76.74 -71.76 -48.65
CA LYS A 614 76.52 -72.22 -50.03
C LYS A 614 77.78 -72.10 -50.88
N SER A 615 78.55 -71.01 -50.74
CA SER A 615 79.83 -70.84 -51.45
C SER A 615 80.83 -71.92 -51.04
N LYS A 616 80.99 -72.18 -49.74
CA LYS A 616 81.85 -73.25 -49.22
C LYS A 616 81.43 -74.63 -49.72
N ALA A 617 80.13 -74.92 -49.77
CA ALA A 617 79.62 -76.19 -50.29
C ALA A 617 79.96 -76.38 -51.77
N LYS A 618 79.85 -75.32 -52.58
CA LYS A 618 80.21 -75.35 -54.01
C LYS A 618 81.70 -75.56 -54.24
N GLU A 619 82.54 -74.94 -53.40
CA GLU A 619 83.99 -75.12 -53.43
C GLU A 619 84.39 -76.55 -53.04
N MET A 620 83.75 -77.11 -52.02
CA MET A 620 83.96 -78.50 -51.62
C MET A 620 83.51 -79.51 -52.69
N ASP A 621 82.41 -79.26 -53.41
CA ASP A 621 82.00 -80.07 -54.58
C ASP A 621 83.03 -80.01 -55.71
N SER A 622 83.63 -78.84 -55.95
CA SER A 622 84.71 -78.68 -56.94
C SER A 622 85.95 -79.49 -56.55
N GLN A 623 86.36 -79.43 -55.27
CA GLN A 623 87.46 -80.24 -54.74
C GLN A 623 87.16 -81.75 -54.84
N LEU A 624 85.91 -82.16 -54.63
CA LEU A 624 85.49 -83.56 -54.72
C LEU A 624 85.54 -84.08 -56.16
N LYS A 625 85.15 -83.25 -57.15
CA LYS A 625 85.32 -83.54 -58.58
C LYS A 625 86.80 -83.62 -58.98
N GLU A 626 87.63 -82.74 -58.45
CA GLU A 626 89.07 -82.73 -58.71
C GLU A 626 89.75 -83.97 -58.13
N MET A 627 89.41 -84.37 -56.90
CA MET A 627 89.85 -85.64 -56.32
C MET A 627 89.34 -86.86 -57.10
N ALA A 628 88.11 -86.82 -57.63
CA ALA A 628 87.59 -87.88 -58.48
C ALA A 628 88.35 -87.99 -59.82
N SER A 629 88.71 -86.85 -60.43
CA SER A 629 89.60 -86.81 -61.60
C SER A 629 90.97 -87.38 -61.28
N LEU A 630 91.58 -86.93 -60.18
CA LEU A 630 92.90 -87.41 -59.73
C LEU A 630 92.89 -88.92 -59.44
N LYS A 631 91.79 -89.43 -58.88
CA LYS A 631 91.59 -90.87 -58.68
C LYS A 631 91.55 -91.62 -60.02
N ASN A 632 90.86 -91.08 -61.01
CA ASN A 632 90.78 -91.65 -62.35
C ASN A 632 92.16 -91.63 -63.05
N ASP A 633 92.92 -90.55 -62.89
CA ASP A 633 94.30 -90.44 -63.39
C ASP A 633 95.22 -91.47 -62.71
N ILE A 634 95.07 -91.68 -61.39
CA ILE A 634 95.81 -92.71 -60.65
C ILE A 634 95.44 -94.12 -61.12
N GLU A 635 94.16 -94.41 -61.38
CA GLU A 635 93.74 -95.70 -61.94
C GLU A 635 94.29 -95.91 -63.37
N THR A 636 94.32 -94.86 -64.18
CA THR A 636 94.92 -94.88 -65.52
C THR A 636 96.42 -95.16 -65.45
N ILE A 637 97.15 -94.50 -64.56
CA ILE A 637 98.59 -94.75 -64.31
C ILE A 637 98.84 -96.17 -63.80
N LYS A 638 97.99 -96.71 -62.90
CA LYS A 638 98.08 -98.11 -62.46
C LYS A 638 97.93 -99.09 -63.63
N SER A 639 97.02 -98.82 -64.57
CA SER A 639 96.87 -99.65 -65.78
C SER A 639 98.12 -99.60 -66.68
N GLN A 640 98.74 -98.42 -66.84
CA GLN A 640 99.97 -98.25 -67.63
C GLN A 640 101.19 -98.92 -66.99
N LEU A 641 101.27 -98.94 -65.65
CA LEU A 641 102.30 -99.66 -64.90
C LEU A 641 102.17 -101.19 -65.04
N ASN A 642 100.94 -101.71 -65.08
CA ASN A 642 100.71 -103.14 -65.31
C ASN A 642 101.13 -103.59 -66.73
N ILE A 643 100.99 -102.72 -67.74
CA ILE A 643 101.38 -103.02 -69.14
C ILE A 643 102.92 -103.05 -69.30
N LYS A 644 103.69 -102.30 -68.50
CA LYS A 644 105.16 -102.32 -68.56
C LYS A 644 105.81 -103.53 -67.86
N SER A 645 105.08 -104.29 -67.03
CA SER A 645 105.64 -105.42 -66.26
C SER A 645 105.69 -106.75 -67.02
N THR A 646 105.00 -106.88 -68.17
CA THR A 646 104.90 -108.17 -68.90
C THR A 646 105.80 -108.27 -70.13
N THR A 647 106.58 -107.24 -70.49
CA THR A 647 107.48 -107.28 -71.68
C THR A 647 108.97 -107.26 -71.32
N ALA A 648 109.34 -107.48 -70.05
CA ALA A 648 110.73 -107.54 -69.61
C ALA A 648 110.99 -108.69 -68.60
N ASN A 649 110.85 -109.94 -69.08
CA ASN A 649 111.44 -111.19 -68.58
C ASN A 649 111.18 -112.21 -69.70
N LYS A 650 112.16 -112.68 -70.48
CA LYS A 650 113.07 -113.79 -70.14
C LYS A 650 112.43 -114.90 -69.33
#